data_AF-A0AAX7TI20-F1
#
_entry.id   AF-A0AAX7TI20-F1
#
_cell.length_a   1.000
_cell.length_b   1.000
_cell.length_c   1.000
_cell.angle_alpha   90.00
_cell.angle_beta   90.00
_cell.angle_gamma   90.00
#
_symmetry.space_group_name_H-M   'P 1'
#
loop_
_entity.id
_entity.type
_entity.pdbx_description
1 polymer ?
#
loop_
_entity_poly.entity_id
_entity_poly.type
_entity_poly.pdbx_seq_one_letter_code
_entity_poly.pdbx_strand_id
1 'polypeptide(L)'
;MSFFKRHMACILLTNMDPPTAENQNGLPPNLDLATGPKQDSKATCLSVYQYCEKEGGEGGASYSESVLTFPPGEYVAEELCISAAKACGIGPVYCSLFGLMRESDRTWFAPNHVFKVDHSSCEKLHFRIRYYFPGCHIYFFLCVLFISFLLFIFFCQWRSDFLNGWVDIPVSHEAQEECLGMAVLDMMRLAKESGQSAVDIYNDKSYKSFLPVSMRSRIQEYNILTRKRIRYRFRKFIQQFSECKATVCNLKLKYLMSLEMLLPSLYSEHFQVTDTSSNEVTIIVMGNKGIQWSKGKEEDRLQTYCDFPEVIDISIKQGNKEGSAESRIVTLTKQDNQIMELEFRSLSVAVSFVSLIDGYYRLVADAHHYLCKELAPPRLLECIQSYCHGPVSMEFTVSKLRRSGNHQGLYMLRCSPRDYDKYFMSFYETMVDYKHCQITKTESGEYILSGAKRSFGSLRELLNCYQKEALRTDGYTFQLIRCCPPSHKGQCSHPEHVCDENENENVKYKLFSHFRIEGTVKCISTYMMVQEYGKFGSLDTYLKKNKGCVNITWKLEVAKQLSWAMHYLEDKNVIHGNVCAKNVLLIREEDRKTGSLPFIKLSDPGISITVLPREVLVERIPWVPPECIENPQNLSLATDKWSFGTTLWEICSGGDKPLSTLDSSKKNLFYEDRHQLPAPKWTELANLINSCMDYEPLHRPSFRTIIRDLNSLFTPDYELLVESDMVPNRARGFGFPWASENQDPSQFEERHLIFLKQLGKGNFGSVEMCRYDPLQDSTGEVVAVKKLQHSTAEHLRDFEREIEILKSLQHENIVKYKGVCYSAGRRNLRLIMEYLPYGSLRDYLIKHKDRFDSKKLLHYASQICKGMDYLGTKRYIHRDLATRNILVESEMRVKIGDFGLTKVLPQDKDYYTVREPGESPIFWYAPESLTESKFSVASDVWSFGVVLYELFTYSDKNCSPPVVFMNKMGNEKQGQMIVYHLIDLLRNGYRLPAPDKCPTQVCYFLHHKLLIVLVKCLVVQRQQRYNLLMMFNNVSLT
;
A
#
# COMPACT_ATOMS: atom_id res chain seq x y z
N MET A 1 7.85 12.64 -36.43
CA MET A 1 7.95 11.17 -36.25
C MET A 1 8.50 10.83 -34.86
N SER A 2 9.44 11.60 -34.28
CA SER A 2 9.77 11.53 -32.84
C SER A 2 8.66 12.06 -31.92
N PHE A 3 7.87 13.04 -32.41
CA PHE A 3 6.78 13.70 -31.70
C PHE A 3 5.65 12.76 -31.20
N PHE A 4 5.03 11.97 -32.09
CA PHE A 4 4.01 10.98 -31.70
C PHE A 4 4.60 9.75 -30.98
N LYS A 5 5.90 9.47 -31.16
CA LYS A 5 6.62 8.47 -30.35
C LYS A 5 6.72 8.90 -28.88
N ARG A 6 6.80 10.21 -28.59
CA ARG A 6 6.82 10.78 -27.22
C ARG A 6 5.54 10.50 -26.43
N HIS A 7 4.38 10.51 -27.11
CA HIS A 7 3.09 10.19 -26.48
C HIS A 7 2.92 8.70 -26.17
N MET A 8 3.54 7.82 -26.96
CA MET A 8 3.40 6.35 -26.85
C MET A 8 4.51 5.68 -26.04
N ALA A 9 5.67 6.32 -25.86
CA ALA A 9 6.75 5.79 -25.01
C ALA A 9 6.32 5.57 -23.54
N CYS A 10 5.27 6.25 -23.07
CA CYS A 10 4.72 6.07 -21.72
C CYS A 10 3.67 4.94 -21.59
N ILE A 11 3.16 4.38 -22.70
CA ILE A 11 2.04 3.43 -22.66
C ILE A 11 2.52 1.96 -22.60
N LEU A 12 3.82 1.70 -22.75
CA LEU A 12 4.39 0.35 -22.84
C LEU A 12 4.80 -0.29 -21.50
N LEU A 13 4.30 0.18 -20.36
CA LEU A 13 4.72 -0.30 -19.02
C LEU A 13 3.71 -1.16 -18.23
N THR A 14 2.63 -1.66 -18.84
CA THR A 14 1.77 -2.65 -18.17
C THR A 14 1.25 -3.71 -19.14
N ASN A 15 1.81 -4.92 -19.09
CA ASN A 15 1.21 -6.13 -19.67
C ASN A 15 0.65 -7.00 -18.53
N MET A 16 -0.64 -7.33 -18.56
CA MET A 16 -1.23 -8.49 -17.89
C MET A 16 -2.26 -9.10 -18.84
N ASP A 17 -2.20 -10.42 -19.01
CA ASP A 17 -3.00 -11.22 -19.96
C ASP A 17 -4.49 -11.41 -19.53
N PRO A 18 -5.40 -11.70 -20.47
CA PRO A 18 -6.85 -11.85 -20.20
C PRO A 18 -7.23 -13.28 -19.74
N PRO A 19 -8.33 -13.48 -19.00
CA PRO A 19 -8.89 -14.81 -18.79
C PRO A 19 -9.80 -15.25 -19.95
N THR A 20 -9.66 -16.52 -20.31
CA THR A 20 -10.42 -17.29 -21.29
C THR A 20 -11.86 -17.59 -20.82
N ALA A 21 -12.80 -17.61 -21.78
CA ALA A 21 -14.20 -17.98 -21.59
C ALA A 21 -14.48 -19.38 -22.18
N GLU A 22 -15.28 -20.19 -21.49
CA GLU A 22 -16.02 -21.33 -22.07
C GLU A 22 -17.42 -21.49 -21.44
N ASN A 23 -18.44 -21.49 -22.34
CA ASN A 23 -19.66 -22.31 -22.46
C ASN A 23 -20.55 -22.63 -21.23
N GLN A 24 -21.87 -22.88 -21.32
CA GLN A 24 -23.02 -22.71 -22.23
C GLN A 24 -24.21 -23.34 -21.45
N ASN A 25 -25.45 -22.88 -21.71
CA ASN A 25 -26.80 -23.46 -21.42
C ASN A 25 -27.71 -22.34 -20.88
N GLY A 26 -28.92 -22.02 -21.35
CA GLY A 26 -29.76 -22.49 -22.46
C GLY A 26 -31.20 -21.96 -22.27
N LEU A 27 -31.67 -21.07 -23.17
CA LEU A 27 -33.03 -20.83 -23.76
C LEU A 27 -34.33 -20.76 -22.88
N PRO A 28 -35.50 -20.21 -23.34
CA PRO A 28 -35.89 -19.43 -24.55
C PRO A 28 -36.83 -18.20 -24.22
N PRO A 29 -37.75 -17.71 -25.09
CA PRO A 29 -37.58 -16.63 -26.05
C PRO A 29 -38.44 -15.36 -25.79
N ASN A 30 -38.15 -14.33 -26.59
CA ASN A 30 -38.82 -13.03 -26.77
C ASN A 30 -40.34 -12.96 -26.51
N LEU A 31 -40.77 -11.81 -25.98
CA LEU A 31 -42.04 -11.18 -26.37
C LEU A 31 -41.83 -9.73 -26.80
N ASP A 32 -42.49 -9.42 -27.91
CA ASP A 32 -42.38 -8.21 -28.72
C ASP A 32 -42.85 -6.91 -28.07
N LEU A 33 -42.38 -5.83 -28.71
CA LEU A 33 -42.75 -4.44 -28.56
C LEU A 33 -44.24 -4.17 -28.33
N ALA A 34 -44.53 -3.26 -27.41
CA ALA A 34 -45.69 -2.38 -27.50
C ALA A 34 -45.30 -0.95 -27.13
N THR A 35 -45.71 -0.04 -28.00
CA THR A 35 -45.51 1.41 -28.00
C THR A 35 -46.49 2.11 -27.04
N GLY A 36 -45.99 3.16 -26.38
CA GLY A 36 -46.78 4.29 -25.84
C GLY A 36 -46.85 4.41 -24.31
N PRO A 37 -47.06 5.61 -23.74
CA PRO A 37 -47.56 6.83 -24.39
C PRO A 37 -46.56 8.01 -24.37
N LYS A 38 -46.80 8.94 -25.30
CA LYS A 38 -46.28 10.31 -25.29
C LYS A 38 -46.47 10.91 -23.89
N GLN A 39 -45.37 11.33 -23.25
CA GLN A 39 -45.43 12.05 -22.00
C GLN A 39 -45.35 13.56 -22.29
N ASP A 40 -46.38 14.27 -21.84
CA ASP A 40 -46.54 15.72 -21.92
C ASP A 40 -45.27 16.46 -21.47
N SER A 41 -44.91 17.48 -22.23
CA SER A 41 -43.85 18.43 -21.92
C SER A 41 -44.21 19.23 -20.65
N LYS A 42 -43.91 18.68 -19.47
CA LYS A 42 -43.79 19.49 -18.25
C LYS A 42 -42.62 20.44 -18.45
N ALA A 43 -42.88 21.74 -18.36
CA ALA A 43 -41.89 22.80 -18.53
C ALA A 43 -40.67 22.57 -17.61
N THR A 44 -39.58 22.13 -18.20
CA THR A 44 -38.27 21.93 -17.57
C THR A 44 -37.67 23.28 -17.19
N CYS A 45 -37.21 23.41 -15.94
CA CYS A 45 -36.95 24.71 -15.37
C CYS A 45 -35.53 24.87 -14.79
N LEU A 46 -35.02 23.82 -14.15
CA LEU A 46 -33.62 23.71 -13.75
C LEU A 46 -33.03 22.41 -14.29
N SER A 47 -31.90 22.50 -14.98
CA SER A 47 -31.21 21.36 -15.60
C SER A 47 -29.78 21.23 -15.07
N VAL A 48 -29.43 20.04 -14.58
CA VAL A 48 -28.07 19.70 -14.13
C VAL A 48 -27.47 18.68 -15.09
N TYR A 49 -26.45 19.11 -15.84
CA TYR A 49 -25.69 18.30 -16.78
C TYR A 49 -24.57 17.53 -16.08
N GLN A 50 -24.45 16.24 -16.38
CA GLN A 50 -23.47 15.34 -15.78
C GLN A 50 -22.95 14.30 -16.77
N TYR A 51 -21.82 13.68 -16.43
CA TYR A 51 -21.21 12.61 -17.22
C TYR A 51 -21.50 11.24 -16.59
N CYS A 52 -22.23 10.38 -17.30
CA CYS A 52 -22.56 9.02 -16.85
C CYS A 52 -22.15 7.97 -17.88
N GLU A 53 -21.81 6.77 -17.41
CA GLU A 53 -21.61 5.60 -18.25
C GLU A 53 -22.97 4.91 -18.46
N LYS A 54 -23.34 4.60 -19.71
CA LYS A 54 -24.55 3.80 -20.00
C LYS A 54 -24.20 2.31 -19.97
N GLU A 55 -24.98 1.50 -19.25
CA GLU A 55 -25.04 0.06 -19.51
C GLU A 55 -25.71 -0.17 -20.87
N GLY A 56 -24.91 -0.32 -21.91
CA GLY A 56 -25.39 -0.69 -23.24
C GLY A 56 -25.42 -2.20 -23.40
N GLY A 57 -26.59 -2.75 -23.76
CA GLY A 57 -26.70 -4.10 -24.32
C GLY A 57 -25.79 -4.29 -25.53
N GLU A 58 -25.44 -5.55 -25.81
CA GLU A 58 -24.51 -6.06 -26.85
C GLU A 58 -24.18 -5.04 -27.97
N GLY A 59 -23.12 -4.24 -27.75
CA GLY A 59 -22.64 -3.29 -28.76
C GLY A 59 -22.03 -1.99 -28.23
N GLY A 60 -20.99 -2.06 -27.39
CA GLY A 60 -20.07 -0.95 -27.11
C GLY A 60 -20.59 0.13 -26.14
N ALA A 61 -19.72 0.56 -25.21
CA ALA A 61 -20.02 1.67 -24.31
C ALA A 61 -20.08 2.99 -25.11
N SER A 62 -21.27 3.57 -25.25
CA SER A 62 -21.45 4.89 -25.86
C SER A 62 -21.64 5.98 -24.81
N TYR A 63 -20.98 7.12 -25.03
CA TYR A 63 -21.02 8.31 -24.19
C TYR A 63 -22.34 9.06 -24.35
N SER A 64 -22.99 9.43 -23.24
CA SER A 64 -24.02 10.48 -23.28
C SER A 64 -23.92 11.38 -22.07
N GLU A 65 -23.86 12.69 -22.31
CA GLU A 65 -24.23 13.69 -21.30
C GLU A 65 -25.65 13.35 -20.82
N SER A 66 -25.77 13.12 -19.51
CA SER A 66 -27.05 12.91 -18.85
C SER A 66 -27.49 14.24 -18.26
N VAL A 67 -28.79 14.48 -18.23
CA VAL A 67 -29.37 15.70 -17.66
C VAL A 67 -30.37 15.29 -16.60
N LEU A 68 -30.15 15.77 -15.37
CA LEU A 68 -31.16 15.73 -14.32
C LEU A 68 -32.01 16.99 -14.42
N THR A 69 -33.32 16.81 -14.47
CA THR A 69 -34.28 17.90 -14.62
C THR A 69 -35.10 18.06 -13.35
N PHE A 70 -35.18 19.28 -12.84
CA PHE A 70 -35.90 19.61 -11.62
C PHE A 70 -37.08 20.53 -11.95
N PRO A 71 -38.30 20.23 -11.45
CA PRO A 71 -39.47 21.09 -11.63
C PRO A 71 -39.34 22.40 -10.84
N PRO A 72 -40.28 23.34 -10.97
CA PRO A 72 -40.33 24.53 -10.13
C PRO A 72 -40.38 24.20 -8.64
N GLY A 73 -39.58 24.92 -7.84
CA GLY A 73 -39.35 24.64 -6.43
C GLY A 73 -38.12 25.34 -5.86
N GLU A 74 -37.82 25.07 -4.59
CA GLU A 74 -36.58 25.50 -3.95
C GLU A 74 -35.61 24.32 -3.82
N TYR A 75 -34.36 24.50 -4.25
CA TYR A 75 -33.35 23.44 -4.25
C TYR A 75 -32.03 23.94 -3.68
N VAL A 76 -31.41 23.16 -2.79
CA VAL A 76 -30.08 23.46 -2.27
C VAL A 76 -29.01 22.89 -3.19
N ALA A 77 -27.95 23.66 -3.48
CA ALA A 77 -26.87 23.24 -4.36
C ALA A 77 -26.21 21.92 -3.93
N GLU A 78 -25.98 21.70 -2.63
CA GLU A 78 -25.44 20.44 -2.10
C GLU A 78 -26.37 19.24 -2.38
N GLU A 79 -27.69 19.41 -2.31
CA GLU A 79 -28.66 18.32 -2.58
C GLU A 79 -28.71 17.96 -4.07
N LEU A 80 -28.62 18.97 -4.94
CA LEU A 80 -28.48 18.78 -6.37
C LEU A 80 -27.16 18.08 -6.72
N CYS A 81 -26.04 18.45 -6.07
CA CYS A 81 -24.76 17.74 -6.17
C CYS A 81 -24.88 16.28 -5.75
N ILE A 82 -25.56 15.97 -4.64
CA ILE A 82 -25.76 14.60 -4.17
C ILE A 82 -26.61 13.80 -5.14
N SER A 83 -27.67 14.40 -5.69
CA SER A 83 -28.54 13.76 -6.69
C SER A 83 -27.75 13.42 -7.96
N ALA A 84 -26.91 14.35 -8.43
CA ALA A 84 -26.03 14.13 -9.55
C ALA A 84 -24.96 13.06 -9.24
N ALA A 85 -24.36 13.12 -8.06
CA ALA A 85 -23.37 12.14 -7.61
C ALA A 85 -23.96 10.72 -7.54
N LYS A 86 -25.17 10.55 -6.99
CA LYS A 86 -25.91 9.27 -6.96
C LYS A 86 -26.17 8.76 -8.39
N ALA A 87 -26.65 9.62 -9.27
CA ALA A 87 -26.95 9.25 -10.66
C ALA A 87 -25.68 8.88 -11.46
N CYS A 88 -24.53 9.43 -11.07
CA CYS A 88 -23.23 9.02 -11.58
C CYS A 88 -22.67 7.78 -10.85
N GLY A 89 -23.17 7.35 -9.69
CA GLY A 89 -22.54 6.28 -8.91
C GLY A 89 -21.26 6.72 -8.18
N ILE A 90 -21.10 8.03 -7.94
CA ILE A 90 -20.05 8.58 -7.08
C ILE A 90 -20.43 8.32 -5.62
N GLY A 91 -19.54 7.70 -4.85
CA GLY A 91 -19.76 7.45 -3.42
C GLY A 91 -19.56 8.71 -2.55
N PRO A 92 -20.14 8.74 -1.33
CA PRO A 92 -20.07 9.89 -0.42
C PRO A 92 -18.65 10.42 -0.14
N VAL A 93 -17.64 9.54 -0.13
CA VAL A 93 -16.23 9.89 0.12
C VAL A 93 -15.66 10.87 -0.90
N TYR A 94 -16.16 10.84 -2.15
CA TYR A 94 -15.61 11.64 -3.24
C TYR A 94 -16.48 12.84 -3.62
N CYS A 95 -17.65 12.98 -3.00
CA CYS A 95 -18.63 14.01 -3.33
C CYS A 95 -18.10 15.43 -3.10
N SER A 96 -17.22 15.60 -2.09
CA SER A 96 -16.60 16.88 -1.72
C SER A 96 -15.68 17.44 -2.82
N LEU A 97 -15.27 16.64 -3.81
CA LEU A 97 -14.49 17.10 -4.95
C LEU A 97 -15.32 17.85 -6.01
N PHE A 98 -16.65 17.76 -5.93
CA PHE A 98 -17.58 18.26 -6.95
C PHE A 98 -18.29 19.54 -6.52
N GLY A 99 -18.73 20.30 -7.51
CA GLY A 99 -19.57 21.48 -7.33
C GLY A 99 -20.51 21.69 -8.53
N LEU A 100 -21.35 22.72 -8.41
CA LEU A 100 -22.23 23.17 -9.49
C LEU A 100 -21.70 24.47 -10.09
N MET A 101 -21.61 24.50 -11.41
CA MET A 101 -21.20 25.66 -12.18
C MET A 101 -22.32 26.09 -13.12
N ARG A 102 -22.63 27.39 -13.16
CA ARG A 102 -23.59 27.97 -14.10
C ARG A 102 -23.03 27.95 -15.53
N GLU A 103 -23.81 27.54 -16.52
CA GLU A 103 -23.34 27.48 -17.91
C GLU A 103 -23.05 28.87 -18.51
N SER A 104 -23.90 29.87 -18.22
CA SER A 104 -23.87 31.17 -18.90
C SER A 104 -22.64 32.01 -18.61
N ASP A 105 -22.16 32.01 -17.36
CA ASP A 105 -21.07 32.86 -16.89
C ASP A 105 -19.94 32.08 -16.19
N ARG A 106 -20.08 30.74 -16.10
CA ARG A 106 -19.12 29.83 -15.46
C ARG A 106 -18.84 30.13 -13.99
N THR A 107 -19.79 30.77 -13.30
CA THR A 107 -19.70 31.01 -11.86
C THR A 107 -20.07 29.75 -11.09
N TRP A 108 -19.30 29.42 -10.06
CA TRP A 108 -19.61 28.32 -9.16
C TRP A 108 -20.52 28.74 -8.02
N PHE A 109 -21.39 27.84 -7.60
CA PHE A 109 -22.26 28.05 -6.46
C PHE A 109 -21.64 27.49 -5.18
N ALA A 110 -21.83 28.21 -4.06
CA ALA A 110 -21.55 27.65 -2.75
C ALA A 110 -22.51 26.48 -2.45
N PRO A 111 -22.09 25.48 -1.67
CA PRO A 111 -22.91 24.30 -1.38
C PRO A 111 -24.26 24.60 -0.71
N ASN A 112 -24.37 25.71 0.01
CA ASN A 112 -25.61 26.14 0.66
C ASN A 112 -26.50 27.05 -0.20
N HIS A 113 -26.12 27.34 -1.45
CA HIS A 113 -26.91 28.20 -2.32
C HIS A 113 -28.30 27.59 -2.56
N VAL A 114 -29.34 28.43 -2.49
CA VAL A 114 -30.73 28.02 -2.71
C VAL A 114 -31.19 28.55 -4.07
N PHE A 115 -31.44 27.63 -4.99
CA PHE A 115 -32.07 27.92 -6.27
C PHE A 115 -33.58 28.07 -6.07
N LYS A 116 -34.14 29.23 -6.43
CA LYS A 116 -35.58 29.48 -6.46
C LYS A 116 -36.03 29.43 -7.91
N VAL A 117 -36.69 28.35 -8.28
CA VAL A 117 -36.99 27.99 -9.67
C VAL A 117 -38.49 28.21 -9.90
N ASP A 118 -38.86 29.20 -10.72
CA ASP A 118 -40.25 29.52 -11.07
C ASP A 118 -40.63 28.98 -12.46
N HIS A 119 -41.91 28.93 -12.88
CA HIS A 119 -42.29 28.38 -14.19
C HIS A 119 -41.64 29.05 -15.43
N SER A 120 -40.98 30.20 -15.27
CA SER A 120 -40.27 30.95 -16.32
C SER A 120 -38.75 30.77 -16.30
N SER A 121 -38.19 30.14 -15.28
CA SER A 121 -36.74 29.99 -15.10
C SER A 121 -36.17 28.97 -16.08
N CYS A 122 -34.97 29.21 -16.60
CA CYS A 122 -34.22 28.27 -17.43
C CYS A 122 -32.75 28.30 -17.00
N GLU A 123 -32.49 27.70 -15.84
CA GLU A 123 -31.14 27.60 -15.27
C GLU A 123 -30.48 26.31 -15.73
N LYS A 124 -29.26 26.43 -16.28
CA LYS A 124 -28.44 25.32 -16.76
C LYS A 124 -27.16 25.25 -15.95
N LEU A 125 -27.00 24.15 -15.24
CA LEU A 125 -25.89 23.90 -14.32
C LEU A 125 -25.10 22.69 -14.78
N HIS A 126 -23.79 22.72 -14.58
CA HIS A 126 -22.93 21.56 -14.79
C HIS A 126 -22.43 21.03 -13.44
N PHE A 127 -22.65 19.73 -13.21
CA PHE A 127 -22.06 19.00 -12.10
C PHE A 127 -20.65 18.57 -12.47
N ARG A 128 -19.65 19.15 -11.79
CA ARG A 128 -18.25 19.11 -12.23
C ARG A 128 -17.30 18.96 -11.07
N ILE A 129 -16.15 18.32 -11.32
CA ILE A 129 -15.01 18.34 -10.41
C ILE A 129 -14.50 19.77 -10.35
N ARG A 130 -14.48 20.33 -9.14
CA ARG A 130 -14.00 21.69 -8.85
C ARG A 130 -12.66 21.68 -8.14
N TYR A 131 -12.53 20.80 -7.14
CA TYR A 131 -11.35 20.70 -6.30
C TYR A 131 -10.41 19.66 -6.86
N TYR A 132 -9.24 20.12 -7.35
CA TYR A 132 -8.29 19.27 -8.05
C TYR A 132 -6.87 19.47 -7.53
N PHE A 133 -6.13 18.36 -7.46
CA PHE A 133 -4.71 18.34 -7.12
C PHE A 133 -3.93 17.81 -8.33
N PRO A 134 -2.99 18.58 -8.90
CA PRO A 134 -2.14 18.11 -9.99
C PRO A 134 -1.48 16.75 -9.69
N GLY A 135 -1.48 15.85 -10.67
CA GLY A 135 -0.99 14.47 -10.52
C GLY A 135 -1.98 13.47 -9.89
N CYS A 136 -3.15 13.89 -9.38
CA CYS A 136 -4.08 12.98 -8.72
C CYS A 136 -4.66 11.86 -9.62
N HIS A 137 -4.68 12.08 -10.94
CA HIS A 137 -5.15 11.11 -11.94
C HIS A 137 -4.33 9.82 -12.00
N ILE A 138 -3.05 9.87 -11.60
CA ILE A 138 -2.17 8.68 -11.49
C ILE A 138 -2.63 7.76 -10.36
N TYR A 139 -3.04 8.34 -9.25
CA TYR A 139 -3.52 7.60 -8.09
C TYR A 139 -4.87 6.94 -8.37
N PHE A 140 -5.72 7.60 -9.16
CA PHE A 140 -6.99 7.05 -9.62
C PHE A 140 -6.82 5.81 -10.51
N PHE A 141 -5.73 5.75 -11.28
CA PHE A 141 -5.40 4.60 -12.12
C PHE A 141 -4.92 3.37 -11.33
N LEU A 142 -4.23 3.55 -10.20
CA LEU A 142 -3.59 2.45 -9.46
C LEU A 142 -4.52 1.72 -8.46
N CYS A 143 -5.70 2.28 -8.14
CA CYS A 143 -6.71 1.65 -7.28
C CYS A 143 -7.69 0.79 -8.10
N VAL A 144 -7.44 -0.52 -8.17
CA VAL A 144 -8.00 -1.42 -9.19
C VAL A 144 -9.53 -1.65 -9.17
N LEU A 145 -10.32 -1.24 -8.17
CA LEU A 145 -11.73 -1.71 -8.11
C LEU A 145 -12.84 -0.68 -7.79
N PHE A 146 -12.53 0.59 -7.48
CA PHE A 146 -13.58 1.60 -7.20
C PHE A 146 -13.29 3.01 -7.77
N ILE A 147 -12.17 3.20 -8.47
CA ILE A 147 -11.73 4.54 -8.92
C ILE A 147 -11.71 4.69 -10.47
N SER A 148 -11.99 3.62 -11.22
CA SER A 148 -12.16 3.68 -12.68
C SER A 148 -13.23 4.71 -13.11
N PHE A 149 -14.28 4.87 -12.29
CA PHE A 149 -15.39 5.76 -12.58
C PHE A 149 -15.04 7.26 -12.40
N LEU A 150 -14.23 7.61 -11.38
CA LEU A 150 -13.74 8.99 -11.21
C LEU A 150 -12.80 9.40 -12.35
N LEU A 151 -11.93 8.48 -12.79
CA LEU A 151 -11.06 8.70 -13.96
C LEU A 151 -11.90 8.92 -15.23
N PHE A 152 -13.02 8.19 -15.38
CA PHE A 152 -13.95 8.37 -16.48
C PHE A 152 -14.57 9.78 -16.49
N ILE A 153 -15.16 10.22 -15.38
CA ILE A 153 -15.79 11.55 -15.28
C ILE A 153 -14.75 12.64 -15.55
N PHE A 154 -13.57 12.51 -14.94
CA PHE A 154 -12.51 13.48 -15.08
C PHE A 154 -12.06 13.62 -16.55
N PHE A 155 -11.86 12.48 -17.24
CA PHE A 155 -11.58 12.47 -18.68
C PHE A 155 -12.71 13.14 -19.48
N CYS A 156 -13.97 12.81 -19.23
CA CYS A 156 -15.11 13.36 -19.96
C CYS A 156 -15.21 14.89 -19.80
N GLN A 157 -15.05 15.38 -18.57
CA GLN A 157 -15.09 16.80 -18.25
C GLN A 157 -14.01 17.58 -19.00
N TRP A 158 -12.75 17.19 -18.82
CA TRP A 158 -11.60 17.89 -19.41
C TRP A 158 -11.56 17.81 -20.93
N ARG A 159 -11.96 16.66 -21.48
CA ARG A 159 -12.14 16.50 -22.93
C ARG A 159 -13.21 17.46 -23.45
N SER A 160 -14.35 17.58 -22.77
CA SER A 160 -15.42 18.51 -23.17
C SER A 160 -14.92 19.95 -23.16
N ASP A 161 -14.26 20.36 -22.09
CA ASP A 161 -13.74 21.73 -21.94
C ASP A 161 -12.73 22.07 -23.03
N PHE A 162 -11.81 21.14 -23.29
CA PHE A 162 -10.81 21.27 -24.34
C PHE A 162 -11.48 21.39 -25.72
N LEU A 163 -12.36 20.46 -26.08
CA LEU A 163 -12.95 20.43 -27.41
C LEU A 163 -13.88 21.62 -27.69
N ASN A 164 -14.63 22.05 -26.69
CA ASN A 164 -15.60 23.15 -26.80
C ASN A 164 -14.96 24.53 -26.64
N GLY A 165 -13.64 24.61 -26.39
CA GLY A 165 -12.94 25.88 -26.21
C GLY A 165 -13.34 26.60 -24.93
N TRP A 166 -13.63 25.85 -23.87
CA TRP A 166 -13.88 26.44 -22.55
C TRP A 166 -12.59 26.88 -21.87
N VAL A 167 -11.45 26.42 -22.37
CA VAL A 167 -10.12 26.82 -21.91
C VAL A 167 -9.31 27.34 -23.09
N ASP A 168 -8.59 28.43 -22.85
CA ASP A 168 -7.72 29.05 -23.85
C ASP A 168 -6.46 28.22 -24.06
N ILE A 169 -6.09 28.05 -25.32
CA ILE A 169 -4.94 27.22 -25.72
C ILE A 169 -3.79 28.12 -26.10
N PRO A 170 -2.57 27.88 -25.57
CA PRO A 170 -1.39 28.67 -25.91
C PRO A 170 -1.17 28.75 -27.43
N VAL A 171 -0.83 29.94 -27.93
CA VAL A 171 -0.66 30.20 -29.38
C VAL A 171 0.71 29.74 -29.89
N SER A 172 1.27 28.66 -29.34
CA SER A 172 2.59 28.13 -29.74
C SER A 172 2.48 27.00 -30.79
N HIS A 173 3.57 26.74 -31.51
CA HIS A 173 3.64 25.57 -32.41
C HIS A 173 3.62 24.25 -31.61
N GLU A 174 4.23 24.24 -30.43
CA GLU A 174 4.26 23.08 -29.53
C GLU A 174 2.86 22.71 -29.05
N ALA A 175 2.06 23.69 -28.59
CA ALA A 175 0.68 23.48 -28.17
C ALA A 175 -0.21 22.91 -29.29
N GLN A 176 0.02 23.36 -30.53
CA GLN A 176 -0.67 22.84 -31.71
C GLN A 176 -0.34 21.37 -31.99
N GLU A 177 0.93 20.99 -31.83
CA GLU A 177 1.34 19.60 -31.98
C GLU A 177 0.73 18.73 -30.88
N GLU A 178 0.78 19.17 -29.62
CA GLU A 178 0.15 18.48 -28.48
C GLU A 178 -1.34 18.24 -28.72
N CYS A 179 -2.07 19.24 -29.24
CA CYS A 179 -3.49 19.07 -29.63
C CYS A 179 -3.70 17.95 -30.66
N LEU A 180 -2.80 17.80 -31.64
CA LEU A 180 -2.86 16.72 -32.63
C LEU A 180 -2.55 15.35 -32.02
N GLY A 181 -1.64 15.29 -31.04
CA GLY A 181 -1.37 14.09 -30.25
C GLY A 181 -2.60 13.65 -29.44
N MET A 182 -3.27 14.62 -28.81
CA MET A 182 -4.51 14.41 -28.05
C MET A 182 -5.64 13.88 -28.93
N ALA A 183 -5.79 14.40 -30.15
CA ALA A 183 -6.77 13.88 -31.11
C ALA A 183 -6.48 12.42 -31.51
N VAL A 184 -5.22 12.00 -31.61
CA VAL A 184 -4.87 10.59 -31.85
C VAL A 184 -5.25 9.71 -30.66
N LEU A 185 -4.91 10.12 -29.43
CA LEU A 185 -5.28 9.40 -28.21
C LEU A 185 -6.80 9.21 -28.11
N ASP A 186 -7.56 10.26 -28.38
CA ASP A 186 -9.02 10.26 -28.28
C ASP A 186 -9.67 9.37 -29.36
N MET A 187 -9.15 9.35 -30.58
CA MET A 187 -9.60 8.45 -31.66
C MET A 187 -9.24 6.99 -31.38
N MET A 188 -8.04 6.72 -30.87
CA MET A 188 -7.64 5.36 -30.46
C MET A 188 -8.48 4.84 -29.30
N ARG A 189 -8.82 5.72 -28.34
CA ARG A 189 -9.74 5.39 -27.25
C ARG A 189 -11.11 5.03 -27.81
N LEU A 190 -11.68 5.88 -28.67
CA LEU A 190 -12.99 5.65 -29.27
C LEU A 190 -13.03 4.34 -30.08
N ALA A 191 -11.96 4.01 -30.79
CA ALA A 191 -11.83 2.75 -31.53
C ALA A 191 -11.93 1.54 -30.59
N LYS A 192 -11.19 1.55 -29.47
CA LYS A 192 -11.22 0.44 -28.51
C LYS A 192 -12.56 0.30 -27.78
N GLU A 193 -13.26 1.40 -27.50
CA GLU A 193 -14.57 1.37 -26.82
C GLU A 193 -15.71 0.93 -27.75
N SER A 194 -15.60 1.26 -29.04
CA SER A 194 -16.56 0.83 -30.05
C SER A 194 -16.25 -0.55 -30.65
N GLY A 195 -15.13 -1.18 -30.26
CA GLY A 195 -14.67 -2.45 -30.85
C GLY A 195 -14.27 -2.34 -32.33
N GLN A 196 -14.01 -1.13 -32.84
CA GLN A 196 -13.63 -0.87 -34.23
C GLN A 196 -12.12 -0.63 -34.37
N SER A 197 -11.59 -0.75 -35.59
CA SER A 197 -10.20 -0.36 -35.83
C SER A 197 -10.04 1.16 -35.81
N ALA A 198 -8.89 1.66 -35.36
CA ALA A 198 -8.61 3.10 -35.36
C ALA A 198 -8.62 3.72 -36.78
N VAL A 199 -8.36 2.90 -37.80
CA VAL A 199 -8.42 3.32 -39.20
C VAL A 199 -9.89 3.49 -39.64
N ASP A 200 -10.80 2.62 -39.21
CA ASP A 200 -12.23 2.75 -39.52
C ASP A 200 -12.82 4.00 -38.88
N ILE A 201 -12.49 4.27 -37.61
CA ILE A 201 -12.86 5.52 -36.92
C ILE A 201 -12.32 6.75 -37.66
N TYR A 202 -11.10 6.69 -38.21
CA TYR A 202 -10.53 7.79 -38.99
C TYR A 202 -11.22 8.02 -40.33
N ASN A 203 -11.72 6.95 -40.96
CA ASN A 203 -12.46 7.04 -42.22
C ASN A 203 -13.88 7.56 -41.99
N ASP A 204 -14.53 7.16 -40.89
CA ASP A 204 -15.88 7.59 -40.50
C ASP A 204 -15.90 9.03 -39.94
N LYS A 205 -14.97 9.37 -39.06
CA LYS A 205 -14.93 10.67 -38.36
C LYS A 205 -13.67 11.47 -38.69
N SER A 206 -13.88 12.74 -39.04
CA SER A 206 -12.78 13.67 -39.29
C SER A 206 -11.95 13.91 -38.03
N TYR A 207 -10.62 13.78 -38.11
CA TYR A 207 -9.71 14.07 -36.98
C TYR A 207 -9.91 15.47 -36.36
N LYS A 208 -10.45 16.42 -37.13
CA LYS A 208 -10.75 17.77 -36.66
C LYS A 208 -11.83 17.80 -35.58
N SER A 209 -12.76 16.83 -35.51
CA SER A 209 -13.77 16.77 -34.44
C SER A 209 -13.19 16.43 -33.07
N PHE A 210 -11.94 15.94 -33.03
CA PHE A 210 -11.18 15.61 -31.83
C PHE A 210 -10.18 16.71 -31.46
N LEU A 211 -10.24 17.86 -32.16
CA LEU A 211 -9.44 19.05 -31.88
C LEU A 211 -10.31 20.14 -31.25
N PRO A 212 -9.70 21.08 -30.51
CA PRO A 212 -10.39 22.24 -29.94
C PRO A 212 -10.84 23.22 -31.04
N VAL A 213 -11.95 23.93 -30.84
CA VAL A 213 -12.57 24.81 -31.86
C VAL A 213 -11.57 25.81 -32.43
N SER A 214 -10.76 26.46 -31.57
CA SER A 214 -9.72 27.42 -31.97
C SER A 214 -8.71 26.80 -32.94
N MET A 215 -8.26 25.57 -32.68
CA MET A 215 -7.33 24.84 -33.54
C MET A 215 -7.99 24.37 -34.84
N ARG A 216 -9.28 24.01 -34.81
CA ARG A 216 -10.03 23.69 -36.03
C ARG A 216 -10.04 24.88 -36.97
N SER A 217 -10.36 26.08 -36.47
CA SER A 217 -10.37 27.32 -37.25
C SER A 217 -8.98 27.62 -37.80
N ARG A 218 -7.94 27.56 -36.96
CA ARG A 218 -6.55 27.80 -37.38
C ARG A 218 -6.05 26.85 -38.46
N ILE A 219 -6.42 25.56 -38.39
CA ILE A 219 -6.07 24.61 -39.45
C ILE A 219 -6.72 24.99 -40.79
N GLN A 220 -7.92 25.58 -40.77
CA GLN A 220 -8.60 26.00 -41.99
C GLN A 220 -7.96 27.26 -42.60
N GLU A 221 -7.32 28.11 -41.80
CA GLU A 221 -6.59 29.28 -42.31
C GLU A 221 -5.31 28.90 -43.06
N TYR A 222 -4.75 27.72 -42.81
CA TYR A 222 -3.57 27.25 -43.54
C TYR A 222 -3.85 26.98 -45.02
N ASN A 223 -2.80 27.17 -45.84
CA ASN A 223 -2.84 26.82 -47.25
C ASN A 223 -3.11 25.31 -47.48
N ILE A 224 -3.62 24.98 -48.68
CA ILE A 224 -4.10 23.63 -48.99
C ILE A 224 -3.00 22.55 -48.88
N LEU A 225 -1.73 22.89 -49.17
CA LEU A 225 -0.61 21.96 -49.08
C LEU A 225 -0.31 21.61 -47.62
N THR A 226 -0.28 22.62 -46.73
CA THR A 226 -0.08 22.43 -45.29
C THR A 226 -1.22 21.60 -44.69
N ARG A 227 -2.48 21.87 -45.06
CA ARG A 227 -3.63 21.06 -44.62
C ARG A 227 -3.53 19.60 -45.06
N LYS A 228 -3.14 19.34 -46.32
CA LYS A 228 -2.90 17.98 -46.83
C LYS A 228 -1.75 17.29 -46.09
N ARG A 229 -0.66 18.01 -45.78
CA ARG A 229 0.48 17.47 -45.01
C ARG A 229 0.09 17.09 -43.59
N ILE A 230 -0.69 17.91 -42.89
CA ILE A 230 -1.20 17.60 -41.54
C ILE A 230 -2.08 16.35 -41.59
N ARG A 231 -3.04 16.28 -42.52
CA ARG A 231 -3.93 15.11 -42.69
C ARG A 231 -3.15 13.83 -43.00
N TYR A 232 -2.16 13.90 -43.89
CA TYR A 232 -1.31 12.77 -44.25
C TYR A 232 -0.50 12.25 -43.05
N ARG A 233 0.13 13.16 -42.28
CA ARG A 233 0.85 12.80 -41.07
C ARG A 233 -0.07 12.16 -40.04
N PHE A 234 -1.23 12.75 -39.79
CA PHE A 234 -2.22 12.23 -38.85
C PHE A 234 -2.64 10.78 -39.21
N ARG A 235 -2.98 10.53 -40.49
CA ARG A 235 -3.32 9.18 -40.98
C ARG A 235 -2.19 8.18 -40.75
N LYS A 236 -0.94 8.57 -41.06
CA LYS A 236 0.22 7.71 -40.85
C LYS A 236 0.38 7.31 -39.38
N PHE A 237 0.06 8.20 -38.44
CA PHE A 237 0.12 7.88 -37.01
C PHE A 237 -0.99 6.93 -36.55
N ILE A 238 -2.22 7.14 -37.01
CA ILE A 238 -3.33 6.20 -36.73
C ILE A 238 -2.98 4.78 -37.22
N GLN A 239 -2.38 4.67 -38.42
CA GLN A 239 -1.95 3.38 -38.98
C GLN A 239 -0.76 2.76 -38.24
N GLN A 240 0.18 3.57 -37.74
CA GLN A 240 1.35 3.07 -37.01
C GLN A 240 1.01 2.57 -35.61
N PHE A 241 -0.06 3.08 -35.00
CA PHE A 241 -0.40 2.80 -33.61
C PHE A 241 -1.70 2.00 -33.44
N SER A 242 -2.36 1.59 -34.53
CA SER A 242 -3.51 0.67 -34.48
C SER A 242 -3.16 -0.68 -33.85
N GLU A 243 -1.88 -1.07 -33.87
CA GLU A 243 -1.37 -2.32 -33.25
C GLU A 243 -0.95 -2.13 -31.78
N CYS A 244 -1.13 -0.95 -31.20
CA CYS A 244 -0.72 -0.67 -29.82
C CYS A 244 -1.59 -1.41 -28.79
N LYS A 245 -0.92 -2.13 -27.86
CA LYS A 245 -1.55 -2.90 -26.76
C LYS A 245 -2.19 -2.05 -25.64
N ALA A 246 -2.20 -0.72 -25.77
CA ALA A 246 -2.77 0.22 -24.79
C ALA A 246 -4.21 -0.14 -24.38
N THR A 247 -4.57 -0.13 -23.11
CA THR A 247 -5.99 -0.23 -22.71
C THR A 247 -6.70 1.11 -22.88
N VAL A 248 -8.04 1.11 -22.89
CA VAL A 248 -8.86 2.34 -22.85
C VAL A 248 -8.48 3.23 -21.67
N CYS A 249 -8.23 2.61 -20.51
CA CYS A 249 -7.82 3.30 -19.29
C CYS A 249 -6.46 4.01 -19.46
N ASN A 250 -5.47 3.36 -20.09
CA ASN A 250 -4.17 3.98 -20.38
C ASN A 250 -4.30 5.19 -21.32
N LEU A 251 -5.19 5.10 -22.32
CA LEU A 251 -5.42 6.18 -23.27
C LEU A 251 -6.07 7.41 -22.61
N LYS A 252 -7.08 7.19 -21.75
CA LYS A 252 -7.71 8.25 -20.94
C LYS A 252 -6.71 8.91 -19.99
N LEU A 253 -5.89 8.10 -19.30
CA LEU A 253 -4.85 8.61 -18.39
C LEU A 253 -3.83 9.47 -19.14
N LYS A 254 -3.29 8.97 -20.26
CA LYS A 254 -2.30 9.72 -21.03
C LYS A 254 -2.87 11.03 -21.59
N TYR A 255 -4.14 11.02 -22.00
CA TYR A 255 -4.85 12.22 -22.42
C TYR A 255 -4.87 13.26 -21.29
N LEU A 256 -5.31 12.87 -20.09
CA LEU A 256 -5.36 13.75 -18.92
C LEU A 256 -3.98 14.32 -18.54
N MET A 257 -2.94 13.48 -18.53
CA MET A 257 -1.56 13.93 -18.25
C MET A 257 -1.08 14.98 -19.26
N SER A 258 -1.29 14.73 -20.55
CA SER A 258 -0.91 15.67 -21.60
C SER A 258 -1.70 16.98 -21.49
N LEU A 259 -2.97 16.92 -21.11
CA LEU A 259 -3.81 18.11 -20.94
C LEU A 259 -3.43 18.93 -19.70
N GLU A 260 -3.11 18.27 -18.58
CA GLU A 260 -2.64 18.93 -17.35
C GLU A 260 -1.37 19.75 -17.60
N MET A 261 -0.41 19.18 -18.33
CA MET A 261 0.83 19.86 -18.69
C MET A 261 0.60 21.01 -19.68
N LEU A 262 -0.35 20.85 -20.60
CA LEU A 262 -0.63 21.85 -21.63
C LEU A 262 -1.42 23.05 -21.08
N LEU A 263 -2.36 22.80 -20.16
CA LEU A 263 -3.37 23.76 -19.73
C LEU A 263 -3.51 23.81 -18.19
N PRO A 264 -2.60 24.51 -17.48
CA PRO A 264 -2.73 24.75 -16.04
C PRO A 264 -4.03 25.47 -15.61
N SER A 265 -4.67 26.17 -16.55
CA SER A 265 -5.99 26.81 -16.40
C SER A 265 -7.14 25.83 -16.20
N LEU A 266 -6.95 24.52 -16.44
CA LEU A 266 -7.98 23.51 -16.17
C LEU A 266 -8.19 23.21 -14.67
N TYR A 267 -7.21 23.57 -13.84
CA TYR A 267 -7.25 23.30 -12.39
C TYR A 267 -6.88 24.51 -11.53
N SER A 268 -6.78 25.70 -12.15
CA SER A 268 -6.62 26.97 -11.44
C SER A 268 -7.84 27.85 -11.67
N GLU A 269 -8.37 28.46 -10.61
CA GLU A 269 -9.41 29.49 -10.71
C GLU A 269 -8.78 30.87 -10.51
N HIS A 270 -9.08 31.79 -11.43
CA HIS A 270 -8.51 33.14 -11.50
C HIS A 270 -9.59 34.17 -11.19
N PHE A 271 -9.30 35.10 -10.28
CA PHE A 271 -10.23 36.14 -9.84
C PHE A 271 -9.59 37.52 -10.01
N GLN A 272 -10.20 38.35 -10.85
CA GLN A 272 -9.83 39.76 -10.99
C GLN A 272 -10.55 40.57 -9.90
N VAL A 273 -9.78 41.23 -9.04
CA VAL A 273 -10.26 41.95 -7.85
C VAL A 273 -9.50 43.27 -7.67
N THR A 274 -9.99 44.14 -6.79
CA THR A 274 -9.27 45.35 -6.38
C THR A 274 -8.78 45.24 -4.94
N ASP A 275 -7.53 45.62 -4.68
CA ASP A 275 -6.97 45.67 -3.33
C ASP A 275 -7.43 46.90 -2.53
N THR A 276 -7.03 47.00 -1.26
CA THR A 276 -7.34 48.15 -0.38
C THR A 276 -6.80 49.49 -0.89
N SER A 277 -5.80 49.46 -1.78
CA SER A 277 -5.22 50.62 -2.45
C SER A 277 -5.90 50.93 -3.79
N SER A 278 -7.01 50.25 -4.11
CA SER A 278 -7.76 50.34 -5.37
C SER A 278 -6.96 49.95 -6.63
N ASN A 279 -5.92 49.12 -6.48
CA ASN A 279 -5.20 48.56 -7.62
C ASN A 279 -5.85 47.26 -8.09
N GLU A 280 -5.86 47.01 -9.41
CA GLU A 280 -6.26 45.72 -9.97
C GLU A 280 -5.25 44.62 -9.64
N VAL A 281 -5.75 43.54 -9.06
CA VAL A 281 -4.99 42.38 -8.62
C VAL A 281 -5.66 41.12 -9.17
N THR A 282 -4.84 40.17 -9.63
CA THR A 282 -5.32 38.83 -9.99
C THR A 282 -5.01 37.87 -8.85
N ILE A 283 -6.03 37.21 -8.30
CA ILE A 283 -5.88 36.11 -7.35
C ILE A 283 -6.00 34.80 -8.10
N ILE A 284 -5.08 33.88 -7.82
CA ILE A 284 -5.03 32.55 -8.45
C ILE A 284 -5.04 31.51 -7.34
N VAL A 285 -6.02 30.62 -7.38
CA VAL A 285 -6.19 29.57 -6.37
C VAL A 285 -5.96 28.20 -7.01
N MET A 286 -5.09 27.40 -6.41
CA MET A 286 -4.72 26.06 -6.87
C MET A 286 -4.58 25.10 -5.68
N GLY A 287 -5.05 23.86 -5.82
CA GLY A 287 -5.00 22.88 -4.73
C GLY A 287 -3.58 22.57 -4.20
N ASN A 288 -2.54 22.69 -5.03
CA ASN A 288 -1.15 22.41 -4.63
C ASN A 288 -0.31 23.65 -4.26
N LYS A 289 -0.76 24.85 -4.62
CA LYS A 289 -0.02 26.11 -4.39
C LYS A 289 -0.74 27.11 -3.50
N GLY A 290 -1.90 26.74 -2.95
CA GLY A 290 -2.68 27.60 -2.08
C GLY A 290 -3.25 28.82 -2.81
N ILE A 291 -3.14 29.97 -2.15
CA ILE A 291 -3.64 31.26 -2.61
C ILE A 291 -2.45 32.11 -3.09
N GLN A 292 -2.43 32.42 -4.38
CA GLN A 292 -1.41 33.26 -5.01
C GLN A 292 -2.03 34.55 -5.55
N TRP A 293 -1.20 35.57 -5.77
CA TRP A 293 -1.64 36.84 -6.31
C TRP A 293 -0.58 37.50 -7.21
N SER A 294 -1.01 38.37 -8.13
CA SER A 294 -0.15 39.21 -8.96
C SER A 294 -0.73 40.62 -9.11
N LYS A 295 0.15 41.63 -9.14
CA LYS A 295 -0.21 43.03 -9.39
C LYS A 295 -0.16 43.31 -10.90
N GLY A 296 -1.29 43.67 -11.50
CA GLY A 296 -1.39 43.95 -12.95
C GLY A 296 -1.64 42.70 -13.81
N LYS A 297 -1.66 42.89 -15.13
CA LYS A 297 -1.98 41.85 -16.14
C LYS A 297 -0.81 40.93 -16.51
N GLU A 298 0.37 41.15 -15.95
CA GLU A 298 1.54 40.30 -16.20
C GLU A 298 1.59 39.15 -15.19
N GLU A 299 1.41 37.92 -15.67
CA GLU A 299 1.51 36.67 -14.89
C GLU A 299 2.93 36.40 -14.35
N ASP A 300 3.95 37.12 -14.83
CA ASP A 300 5.38 36.87 -14.54
C ASP A 300 5.84 37.22 -13.10
N ARG A 301 4.96 37.74 -12.24
CA ARG A 301 5.26 38.07 -10.83
C ARG A 301 4.26 37.48 -9.83
N LEU A 302 3.85 36.24 -10.05
CA LEU A 302 3.08 35.44 -9.09
C LEU A 302 3.77 35.36 -7.72
N GLN A 303 3.08 35.81 -6.68
CA GLN A 303 3.51 35.71 -5.28
C GLN A 303 2.53 34.82 -4.50
N THR A 304 3.05 33.91 -3.69
CA THR A 304 2.20 33.11 -2.78
C THR A 304 1.85 33.96 -1.57
N TYR A 305 0.56 34.02 -1.23
CA TYR A 305 0.07 34.70 -0.03
C TYR A 305 0.06 33.77 1.18
N CYS A 306 -0.61 32.62 1.07
CA CYS A 306 -0.60 31.54 2.06
C CYS A 306 -1.21 30.26 1.45
N ASP A 307 -1.05 29.14 2.15
CA ASP A 307 -1.85 27.95 1.88
C ASP A 307 -3.09 27.86 2.75
N PHE A 308 -4.00 26.97 2.37
CA PHE A 308 -5.31 26.84 3.01
C PHE A 308 -5.23 26.60 4.53
N PRO A 309 -4.36 25.71 5.09
CA PRO A 309 -4.33 25.48 6.54
C PRO A 309 -3.96 26.70 7.39
N GLU A 310 -3.33 27.71 6.79
CA GLU A 310 -2.97 28.97 7.45
C GLU A 310 -4.15 29.93 7.62
N VAL A 311 -5.27 29.70 6.93
CA VAL A 311 -6.47 30.52 7.01
C VAL A 311 -7.28 30.17 8.27
N ILE A 312 -7.72 31.19 9.02
CA ILE A 312 -8.55 31.05 10.21
C ILE A 312 -10.03 31.29 9.90
N ASP A 313 -10.33 32.39 9.22
CA ASP A 313 -11.68 32.89 9.00
C ASP A 313 -11.74 33.69 7.70
N ILE A 314 -12.91 33.66 7.05
CA ILE A 314 -13.23 34.48 5.90
C ILE A 314 -14.59 35.13 6.10
N SER A 315 -14.66 36.45 5.94
CA SER A 315 -15.91 37.22 5.99
C SER A 315 -16.19 37.94 4.67
N ILE A 316 -17.48 38.12 4.35
CA ILE A 316 -17.96 38.86 3.19
C ILE A 316 -18.79 40.04 3.68
N LYS A 317 -18.46 41.25 3.22
CA LYS A 317 -19.16 42.49 3.57
C LYS A 317 -19.57 43.27 2.31
N GLN A 318 -20.55 44.16 2.45
CA GLN A 318 -20.92 45.09 1.40
C GLN A 318 -19.77 46.07 1.10
N GLY A 319 -19.50 46.35 -0.18
CA GLY A 319 -18.48 47.33 -0.56
C GLY A 319 -18.87 48.79 -0.27
N ASN A 320 -17.87 49.65 -0.05
CA ASN A 320 -18.04 51.02 0.46
C ASN A 320 -18.20 52.10 -0.63
N LYS A 321 -18.13 51.77 -1.92
CA LYS A 321 -18.22 52.77 -3.00
C LYS A 321 -19.68 53.17 -3.24
N GLU A 322 -20.00 54.44 -2.99
CA GLU A 322 -21.25 55.10 -3.39
C GLU A 322 -21.43 54.97 -4.91
N GLY A 323 -22.17 53.94 -5.36
CA GLY A 323 -22.44 53.68 -6.78
C GLY A 323 -22.44 52.22 -7.21
N SER A 324 -21.89 51.29 -6.43
CA SER A 324 -21.93 49.84 -6.74
C SER A 324 -22.58 49.05 -5.61
N ALA A 325 -23.91 48.89 -5.66
CA ALA A 325 -24.66 48.05 -4.72
C ALA A 325 -24.24 46.56 -4.80
N GLU A 326 -23.56 46.15 -5.86
CA GLU A 326 -23.19 44.76 -6.12
C GLU A 326 -21.79 44.39 -5.62
N SER A 327 -20.90 45.36 -5.35
CA SER A 327 -19.53 45.02 -4.91
C SER A 327 -19.50 44.42 -3.50
N ARG A 328 -18.54 43.52 -3.26
CA ARG A 328 -18.37 42.82 -1.98
C ARG A 328 -16.91 42.83 -1.57
N ILE A 329 -16.65 43.13 -0.31
CA ILE A 329 -15.31 43.03 0.29
C ILE A 329 -15.20 41.67 0.96
N VAL A 330 -14.21 40.89 0.55
CA VAL A 330 -13.83 39.63 1.19
C VAL A 330 -12.59 39.87 2.04
N THR A 331 -12.69 39.56 3.32
CA THR A 331 -11.60 39.67 4.28
C THR A 331 -11.16 38.26 4.68
N LEU A 332 -9.90 37.91 4.40
CA LEU A 332 -9.27 36.65 4.78
C LEU A 332 -8.29 36.91 5.93
N THR A 333 -8.44 36.17 7.02
CA THR A 333 -7.59 36.28 8.22
C THR A 333 -6.70 35.04 8.37
N LYS A 334 -5.39 35.25 8.50
CA LYS A 334 -4.38 34.20 8.70
C LYS A 334 -4.06 33.94 10.18
N GLN A 335 -3.38 32.83 10.45
CA GLN A 335 -2.85 32.46 11.78
C GLN A 335 -1.86 33.45 12.39
N ASP A 336 -1.10 34.16 11.58
CA ASP A 336 -0.17 35.22 12.00
C ASP A 336 -0.87 36.58 12.21
N ASN A 337 -2.21 36.61 12.19
CA ASN A 337 -3.07 37.80 12.21
C ASN A 337 -2.86 38.75 11.02
N GLN A 338 -2.20 38.33 9.94
CA GLN A 338 -2.22 39.08 8.69
C GLN A 338 -3.59 38.97 8.04
N ILE A 339 -4.03 40.09 7.45
CA ILE A 339 -5.35 40.21 6.83
C ILE A 339 -5.15 40.59 5.36
N MET A 340 -5.89 39.91 4.48
CA MET A 340 -6.04 40.28 3.08
C MET A 340 -7.49 40.72 2.84
N GLU A 341 -7.67 41.94 2.36
CA GLU A 341 -8.96 42.48 1.97
C GLU A 341 -9.01 42.69 0.46
N LEU A 342 -10.04 42.13 -0.18
CA LEU A 342 -10.22 42.14 -1.62
C LEU A 342 -11.63 42.59 -1.97
N GLU A 343 -11.78 43.56 -2.86
CA GLU A 343 -13.07 43.99 -3.39
C GLU A 343 -13.38 43.25 -4.70
N PHE A 344 -14.49 42.51 -4.69
CA PHE A 344 -15.06 41.77 -5.80
C PHE A 344 -16.21 42.55 -6.43
N ARG A 345 -16.35 42.43 -7.75
CA ARG A 345 -17.38 43.14 -8.55
C ARG A 345 -18.83 42.78 -8.20
N SER A 346 -19.08 41.58 -7.67
CA SER A 346 -20.41 41.03 -7.46
C SER A 346 -20.40 39.99 -6.33
N LEU A 347 -21.53 39.83 -5.64
CA LEU A 347 -21.71 38.78 -4.63
C LEU A 347 -21.48 37.36 -5.16
N SER A 348 -21.94 37.04 -6.37
CA SER A 348 -21.81 35.69 -6.95
C SER A 348 -20.34 35.25 -7.07
N VAL A 349 -19.46 36.13 -7.57
CA VAL A 349 -18.02 35.86 -7.69
C VAL A 349 -17.35 35.80 -6.32
N ALA A 350 -17.71 36.68 -5.37
CA ALA A 350 -17.18 36.62 -4.01
C ALA A 350 -17.52 35.28 -3.31
N VAL A 351 -18.77 34.84 -3.43
CA VAL A 351 -19.23 33.54 -2.89
C VAL A 351 -18.54 32.36 -3.58
N SER A 352 -18.35 32.44 -4.90
CA SER A 352 -17.56 31.46 -5.65
C SER A 352 -16.13 31.36 -5.12
N PHE A 353 -15.46 32.48 -4.89
CA PHE A 353 -14.10 32.53 -4.35
C PHE A 353 -14.00 31.94 -2.93
N VAL A 354 -14.88 32.37 -2.02
CA VAL A 354 -14.83 31.90 -0.63
C VAL A 354 -15.15 30.41 -0.54
N SER A 355 -16.14 29.91 -1.30
CA SER A 355 -16.46 28.48 -1.36
C SER A 355 -15.34 27.62 -1.95
N LEU A 356 -14.48 28.18 -2.79
CA LEU A 356 -13.28 27.51 -3.28
C LEU A 356 -12.25 27.30 -2.16
N ILE A 357 -11.92 28.37 -1.44
CA ILE A 357 -10.94 28.32 -0.34
C ILE A 357 -11.45 27.42 0.79
N ASP A 358 -12.71 27.58 1.17
CA ASP A 358 -13.38 26.80 2.21
C ASP A 358 -13.47 25.30 1.84
N GLY A 359 -13.68 24.97 0.57
CA GLY A 359 -13.65 23.58 0.11
C GLY A 359 -12.26 22.96 0.09
N TYR A 360 -11.24 23.67 -0.40
CA TYR A 360 -9.85 23.21 -0.28
C TYR A 360 -9.45 23.08 1.19
N TYR A 361 -9.77 24.04 2.05
CA TYR A 361 -9.52 23.95 3.50
C TYR A 361 -10.06 22.66 4.11
N ARG A 362 -11.27 22.23 3.75
CA ARG A 362 -11.82 20.95 4.24
C ARG A 362 -11.05 19.73 3.74
N LEU A 363 -10.60 19.75 2.50
CA LEU A 363 -9.85 18.65 1.89
C LEU A 363 -8.41 18.55 2.42
N VAL A 364 -7.89 19.65 2.97
CA VAL A 364 -6.45 19.78 3.26
C VAL A 364 -6.14 19.98 4.75
N ALA A 365 -6.98 20.74 5.46
CA ALA A 365 -6.77 21.15 6.85
C ALA A 365 -7.71 20.43 7.83
N ASP A 366 -9.03 20.63 7.70
CA ASP A 366 -10.02 20.08 8.64
C ASP A 366 -11.38 19.81 7.95
N ALA A 367 -11.68 18.52 7.74
CA ALA A 367 -12.91 18.06 7.09
C ALA A 367 -14.20 18.37 7.87
N HIS A 368 -14.11 18.70 9.17
CA HIS A 368 -15.26 19.00 10.04
C HIS A 368 -15.35 20.48 10.42
N HIS A 369 -14.70 21.36 9.65
CA HIS A 369 -14.69 22.80 9.88
C HIS A 369 -15.11 23.60 8.64
N TYR A 370 -15.45 24.87 8.85
CA TYR A 370 -15.76 25.83 7.79
C TYR A 370 -15.10 27.17 8.11
N LEU A 371 -14.66 27.88 7.08
CA LEU A 371 -14.03 29.20 7.22
C LEU A 371 -15.04 30.34 7.19
N CYS A 372 -16.22 30.12 6.61
CA CYS A 372 -17.28 31.12 6.50
C CYS A 372 -18.65 30.49 6.79
N LYS A 373 -19.29 30.88 7.90
CA LYS A 373 -20.58 30.29 8.32
C LYS A 373 -21.68 30.49 7.29
N GLU A 374 -21.71 31.64 6.65
CA GLU A 374 -22.74 32.01 5.67
C GLU A 374 -22.69 31.17 4.40
N LEU A 375 -21.60 30.43 4.17
CA LEU A 375 -21.39 29.59 2.98
C LEU A 375 -21.16 28.11 3.33
N ALA A 376 -21.23 27.76 4.62
CA ALA A 376 -20.92 26.43 5.10
C ALA A 376 -21.90 25.38 4.52
N PRO A 377 -21.40 24.22 4.06
CA PRO A 377 -22.25 23.15 3.54
C PRO A 377 -23.34 22.73 4.55
N PRO A 378 -24.62 22.65 4.16
CA PRO A 378 -25.70 22.32 5.09
C PRO A 378 -25.53 20.97 5.81
N ARG A 379 -25.10 19.91 5.10
CA ARG A 379 -24.80 18.61 5.74
C ARG A 379 -23.63 18.68 6.71
N LEU A 380 -22.63 19.51 6.43
CA LEU A 380 -21.53 19.73 7.37
C LEU A 380 -22.04 20.35 8.65
N LEU A 381 -22.89 21.38 8.56
CA LEU A 381 -23.52 22.01 9.73
C LEU A 381 -24.35 21.01 10.53
N GLU A 382 -25.17 20.18 9.86
CA GLU A 382 -25.94 19.11 10.50
C GLU A 382 -25.02 18.10 11.21
N CYS A 383 -23.90 17.73 10.58
CA CYS A 383 -22.91 16.83 11.15
C CYS A 383 -22.25 17.42 12.39
N ILE A 384 -21.82 18.69 12.35
CA ILE A 384 -21.23 19.40 13.50
C ILE A 384 -22.24 19.46 14.66
N GLN A 385 -23.50 19.83 14.38
CA GLN A 385 -24.56 19.91 15.39
C GLN A 385 -24.90 18.56 16.04
N SER A 386 -24.72 17.46 15.29
CA SER A 386 -25.00 16.09 15.74
C SER A 386 -23.76 15.34 16.22
N TYR A 387 -22.59 15.99 16.24
CA TYR A 387 -21.28 15.34 16.45
C TYR A 387 -21.03 14.13 15.53
N CYS A 388 -21.64 14.15 14.34
CA CYS A 388 -21.48 13.13 13.32
C CYS A 388 -20.19 13.39 12.55
N HIS A 389 -19.42 12.33 12.34
CA HIS A 389 -18.30 12.36 11.41
C HIS A 389 -18.81 12.28 9.97
N GLY A 390 -17.98 12.74 9.04
CA GLY A 390 -18.15 12.50 7.61
C GLY A 390 -18.10 11.00 7.26
N PRO A 391 -17.96 10.64 5.97
CA PRO A 391 -17.98 9.25 5.50
C PRO A 391 -16.73 8.45 5.89
N VAL A 392 -16.46 8.31 7.21
CA VAL A 392 -15.20 7.81 7.72
C VAL A 392 -15.07 6.28 7.72
N SER A 393 -13.83 5.76 7.71
CA SER A 393 -13.53 4.35 7.50
C SER A 393 -13.79 3.58 8.79
N MET A 394 -13.94 2.27 8.65
CA MET A 394 -14.14 1.41 9.81
C MET A 394 -12.90 1.42 10.72
N GLU A 395 -11.71 1.41 10.11
CA GLU A 395 -10.42 1.47 10.80
C GLU A 395 -10.27 2.77 11.58
N PHE A 396 -10.65 3.91 10.99
CA PHE A 396 -10.64 5.20 11.70
C PHE A 396 -11.55 5.17 12.92
N THR A 397 -12.77 4.68 12.72
CA THR A 397 -13.82 4.61 13.74
C THR A 397 -13.36 3.81 14.94
N VAL A 398 -12.82 2.60 14.70
CA VAL A 398 -12.26 1.72 15.72
C VAL A 398 -11.08 2.38 16.44
N SER A 399 -10.17 3.01 15.70
CA SER A 399 -9.01 3.72 16.28
C SER A 399 -9.44 4.86 17.19
N LYS A 400 -10.46 5.63 16.82
CA LYS A 400 -10.94 6.78 17.61
C LYS A 400 -11.67 6.35 18.89
N LEU A 401 -12.53 5.32 18.82
CA LEU A 401 -13.17 4.74 20.00
C LEU A 401 -12.13 4.15 20.96
N ARG A 402 -11.11 3.47 20.43
CA ARG A 402 -10.00 2.91 21.22
C ARG A 402 -9.19 3.99 21.94
N ARG A 403 -8.78 5.06 21.23
CA ARG A 403 -8.07 6.20 21.82
C ARG A 403 -8.88 6.93 22.88
N SER A 404 -10.20 6.84 22.80
CA SER A 404 -11.13 7.46 23.76
C SER A 404 -11.44 6.57 24.98
N GLY A 405 -10.74 5.44 25.12
CA GLY A 405 -10.77 4.58 26.30
C GLY A 405 -11.78 3.42 26.25
N ASN A 406 -12.52 3.22 25.14
CA ASN A 406 -13.48 2.11 25.00
C ASN A 406 -14.46 1.98 26.19
N HIS A 407 -14.91 3.09 26.76
CA HIS A 407 -15.84 3.05 27.89
C HIS A 407 -17.23 2.56 27.45
N GLN A 408 -17.92 1.81 28.30
CA GLN A 408 -19.30 1.39 28.02
C GLN A 408 -20.20 2.61 27.84
N GLY A 409 -21.02 2.59 26.80
CA GLY A 409 -21.87 3.71 26.40
C GLY A 409 -21.17 4.83 25.63
N LEU A 410 -19.86 4.69 25.35
CA LEU A 410 -19.17 5.54 24.39
C LEU A 410 -19.50 5.09 22.96
N TYR A 411 -19.90 6.04 22.12
CA TYR A 411 -20.25 5.77 20.73
C TYR A 411 -19.71 6.85 19.79
N MET A 412 -19.63 6.52 18.50
CA MET A 412 -19.21 7.42 17.44
C MET A 412 -20.25 7.35 16.32
N LEU A 413 -20.81 8.51 15.98
CA LEU A 413 -21.71 8.66 14.85
C LEU A 413 -20.91 9.05 13.60
N ARG A 414 -21.22 8.44 12.45
CA ARG A 414 -20.58 8.74 11.16
C ARG A 414 -21.52 8.53 9.99
N CYS A 415 -21.29 9.25 8.90
CA CYS A 415 -21.93 8.98 7.61
C CYS A 415 -21.43 7.63 7.04
N SER A 416 -22.24 6.98 6.21
CA SER A 416 -21.80 5.79 5.47
C SER A 416 -20.81 6.18 4.38
N PRO A 417 -19.71 5.41 4.21
CA PRO A 417 -18.76 5.65 3.12
C PRO A 417 -19.30 5.24 1.74
N ARG A 418 -20.47 4.58 1.67
CA ARG A 418 -21.02 4.01 0.43
C ARG A 418 -22.39 4.55 0.04
N ASP A 419 -23.15 5.10 0.99
CA ASP A 419 -24.56 5.41 0.79
C ASP A 419 -24.89 6.75 1.47
N TYR A 420 -25.44 7.69 0.71
CA TYR A 420 -25.68 9.06 1.20
C TYR A 420 -26.79 9.13 2.24
N ASP A 421 -27.69 8.15 2.28
CA ASP A 421 -28.87 8.16 3.15
C ASP A 421 -28.71 7.21 4.34
N LYS A 422 -27.49 6.69 4.55
CA LYS A 422 -27.16 5.81 5.68
C LYS A 422 -26.07 6.41 6.56
N TYR A 423 -26.21 6.14 7.85
CA TYR A 423 -25.29 6.52 8.90
C TYR A 423 -25.02 5.30 9.78
N PHE A 424 -23.91 5.33 10.50
CA PHE A 424 -23.54 4.28 11.44
C PHE A 424 -23.28 4.86 12.82
N MET A 425 -23.99 4.33 13.80
CA MET A 425 -23.69 4.49 15.21
C MET A 425 -22.80 3.32 15.63
N SER A 426 -21.51 3.63 15.79
CA SER A 426 -20.49 2.64 16.10
C SER A 426 -20.12 2.73 17.58
N PHE A 427 -20.15 1.62 18.30
CA PHE A 427 -19.82 1.61 19.72
C PHE A 427 -19.06 0.35 20.08
N TYR A 428 -18.40 0.45 21.21
CA TYR A 428 -17.64 -0.64 21.79
C TYR A 428 -18.59 -1.56 22.56
N GLU A 429 -18.60 -2.85 22.22
CA GLU A 429 -19.43 -3.86 22.86
C GLU A 429 -18.64 -4.65 23.91
N THR A 430 -17.47 -5.17 23.50
CA THR A 430 -16.54 -5.93 24.34
C THR A 430 -15.09 -5.62 23.94
N MET A 431 -14.11 -6.02 24.76
CA MET A 431 -12.68 -5.63 24.62
C MET A 431 -12.02 -5.88 23.25
N VAL A 432 -12.64 -6.59 22.31
CA VAL A 432 -12.18 -6.68 20.91
C VAL A 432 -13.31 -6.51 19.86
N ASP A 433 -14.59 -6.31 20.25
CA ASP A 433 -15.71 -6.15 19.29
C ASP A 433 -16.24 -4.72 19.22
N TYR A 434 -16.57 -4.29 18.01
CA TYR A 434 -17.24 -3.03 17.73
C TYR A 434 -18.51 -3.31 16.95
N LYS A 435 -19.64 -2.84 17.48
CA LYS A 435 -20.92 -2.95 16.80
C LYS A 435 -21.22 -1.69 16.03
N HIS A 436 -21.93 -1.86 14.91
CA HIS A 436 -22.30 -0.78 14.01
C HIS A 436 -23.80 -0.85 13.75
N CYS A 437 -24.57 -0.03 14.47
CA CYS A 437 -26.00 0.08 14.21
C CYS A 437 -26.21 1.05 13.05
N GLN A 438 -26.94 0.59 12.04
CA GLN A 438 -27.31 1.42 10.90
C GLN A 438 -28.45 2.36 11.27
N ILE A 439 -28.34 3.62 10.85
CA ILE A 439 -29.41 4.61 10.84
C ILE A 439 -29.67 4.96 9.37
N THR A 440 -30.94 5.05 8.98
CA THR A 440 -31.35 5.37 7.61
C THR A 440 -32.19 6.64 7.60
N LYS A 441 -31.88 7.56 6.69
CA LYS A 441 -32.67 8.74 6.39
C LYS A 441 -33.71 8.37 5.33
N THR A 442 -34.98 8.62 5.59
CA THR A 442 -36.08 8.36 4.67
C THR A 442 -36.19 9.46 3.63
N GLU A 443 -36.97 9.22 2.57
CA GLU A 443 -37.31 10.23 1.56
C GLU A 443 -38.06 11.44 2.15
N SER A 444 -38.82 11.23 3.23
CA SER A 444 -39.47 12.30 3.99
C SER A 444 -38.51 13.13 4.86
N GLY A 445 -37.22 12.79 4.88
CA GLY A 445 -36.19 13.47 5.66
C GLY A 445 -36.07 13.00 7.11
N GLU A 446 -36.81 11.97 7.52
CA GLU A 446 -36.78 11.45 8.88
C GLU A 446 -35.67 10.39 9.09
N TYR A 447 -35.15 10.30 10.31
CA TYR A 447 -34.10 9.35 10.67
C TYR A 447 -34.67 8.17 11.46
N ILE A 448 -34.34 6.95 11.01
CA ILE A 448 -34.80 5.70 11.63
C ILE A 448 -33.59 4.84 11.99
N LEU A 449 -33.49 4.43 13.26
CA LEU A 449 -32.53 3.43 13.71
C LEU A 449 -33.01 2.04 13.27
N SER A 450 -32.16 1.29 12.57
CA SER A 450 -32.52 -0.04 12.06
C SER A 450 -32.98 -0.97 13.19
N GLY A 451 -34.17 -1.55 13.05
CA GLY A 451 -34.81 -2.39 14.07
C GLY A 451 -35.72 -1.64 15.05
N ALA A 452 -35.76 -0.29 15.00
CA ALA A 452 -36.69 0.52 15.78
C ALA A 452 -37.90 0.97 14.94
N LYS A 453 -39.02 1.26 15.62
CA LYS A 453 -40.28 1.71 14.99
C LYS A 453 -40.46 3.23 14.94
N ARG A 454 -39.62 3.99 15.64
CA ARG A 454 -39.73 5.46 15.73
C ARG A 454 -38.90 6.13 14.65
N SER A 455 -39.42 7.22 14.11
CA SER A 455 -38.71 8.14 13.22
C SER A 455 -38.54 9.50 13.91
N PHE A 456 -37.52 10.26 13.49
CA PHE A 456 -37.15 11.53 14.11
C PHE A 456 -36.81 12.58 13.05
N GLY A 457 -37.06 13.86 13.31
CA GLY A 457 -36.77 14.94 12.36
C GLY A 457 -35.28 15.27 12.25
N SER A 458 -34.46 14.86 13.23
CA SER A 458 -33.01 15.05 13.19
C SER A 458 -32.24 13.91 13.86
N LEU A 459 -30.97 13.72 13.47
CA LEU A 459 -30.05 12.80 14.16
C LEU A 459 -29.92 13.14 15.64
N ARG A 460 -29.93 14.43 16.00
CA ARG A 460 -29.85 14.88 17.38
C ARG A 460 -31.07 14.46 18.22
N GLU A 461 -32.28 14.57 17.67
CA GLU A 461 -33.50 14.08 18.33
C GLU A 461 -33.47 12.57 18.53
N LEU A 462 -33.05 11.83 17.51
CA LEU A 462 -32.87 10.38 17.57
C LEU A 462 -31.91 9.99 18.70
N LEU A 463 -30.72 10.62 18.75
CA LEU A 463 -29.72 10.34 19.79
C LEU A 463 -30.22 10.73 21.18
N ASN A 464 -30.87 11.88 21.33
CA ASN A 464 -31.43 12.33 22.62
C ASN A 464 -32.52 11.38 23.15
N CYS A 465 -33.32 10.80 22.25
CA CYS A 465 -34.33 9.80 22.62
C CYS A 465 -33.64 8.51 23.10
N TYR A 466 -32.71 7.97 22.32
CA TYR A 466 -32.07 6.69 22.63
C TYR A 466 -30.95 6.76 23.69
N GLN A 467 -30.46 7.95 24.05
CA GLN A 467 -29.62 8.13 25.24
C GLN A 467 -30.35 7.80 26.55
N LYS A 468 -31.69 7.94 26.55
CA LYS A 468 -32.52 7.67 27.71
C LYS A 468 -33.05 6.23 27.75
N GLU A 469 -32.75 5.42 26.74
CA GLU A 469 -33.24 4.05 26.59
C GLU A 469 -32.09 3.04 26.58
N ALA A 470 -32.39 1.81 27.03
CA ALA A 470 -31.47 0.69 26.88
C ALA A 470 -31.71 0.02 25.52
N LEU A 471 -30.76 0.19 24.60
CA LEU A 471 -30.79 -0.41 23.27
C LEU A 471 -30.32 -1.86 23.34
N ARG A 472 -30.90 -2.75 22.51
CA ARG A 472 -30.49 -4.16 22.44
C ARG A 472 -30.18 -4.57 21.00
N THR A 473 -29.00 -5.13 20.77
CA THR A 473 -28.56 -5.68 19.48
C THR A 473 -27.88 -7.03 19.70
N ASP A 474 -28.20 -8.05 18.89
CA ASP A 474 -27.59 -9.40 18.98
C ASP A 474 -27.53 -10.03 20.39
N GLY A 475 -28.47 -9.68 21.27
CA GLY A 475 -28.51 -10.14 22.66
C GLY A 475 -27.73 -9.28 23.66
N TYR A 476 -26.96 -8.28 23.21
CA TYR A 476 -26.26 -7.30 24.04
C TYR A 476 -27.12 -6.06 24.29
N THR A 477 -27.20 -5.63 25.55
CA THR A 477 -27.90 -4.42 25.95
C THR A 477 -26.87 -3.31 26.21
N PHE A 478 -27.05 -2.15 25.59
CA PHE A 478 -26.17 -0.99 25.73
C PHE A 478 -26.99 0.28 25.90
N GLN A 479 -26.40 1.26 26.58
CA GLN A 479 -26.99 2.57 26.76
C GLN A 479 -26.04 3.61 26.19
N LEU A 480 -26.55 4.55 25.40
CA LEU A 480 -25.74 5.64 24.87
C LEU A 480 -25.47 6.66 25.99
N ILE A 481 -24.20 6.85 26.33
CA ILE A 481 -23.78 7.77 27.41
C ILE A 481 -23.05 8.98 26.82
N ARG A 482 -22.05 8.75 25.97
CA ARG A 482 -21.19 9.83 25.44
C ARG A 482 -20.84 9.61 23.97
N CYS A 483 -20.99 10.66 23.15
CA CYS A 483 -20.50 10.66 21.78
C CYS A 483 -19.02 11.04 21.75
N CYS A 484 -18.21 10.36 20.95
CA CYS A 484 -16.90 10.81 20.50
C CYS A 484 -17.10 11.83 19.37
N PRO A 485 -16.87 13.13 19.57
CA PRO A 485 -17.04 14.13 18.52
C PRO A 485 -15.86 14.13 17.53
N PRO A 486 -16.03 14.71 16.32
CA PRO A 486 -14.91 15.13 15.48
C PRO A 486 -13.88 15.94 16.28
N SER A 487 -12.59 15.76 15.98
CA SER A 487 -11.49 16.41 16.71
C SER A 487 -10.95 17.56 15.87
N HIS A 488 -10.83 18.77 16.41
CA HIS A 488 -10.20 19.91 15.72
C HIS A 488 -8.78 19.55 15.30
N LYS A 489 -8.45 19.67 14.01
CA LYS A 489 -7.16 19.25 13.42
C LYS A 489 -6.76 17.78 13.72
N GLY A 490 -7.73 16.93 14.10
CA GLY A 490 -7.45 15.55 14.46
C GLY A 490 -7.16 14.73 13.21
N GLN A 491 -6.04 13.99 13.20
CA GLN A 491 -5.70 13.02 12.16
C GLN A 491 -6.84 12.00 12.00
N CYS A 492 -7.72 12.26 11.04
CA CYS A 492 -8.72 11.33 10.58
C CYS A 492 -8.11 10.49 9.45
N SER A 493 -8.24 9.16 9.51
CA SER A 493 -7.91 8.30 8.37
C SER A 493 -9.06 8.32 7.37
N HIS A 494 -9.19 9.47 6.70
CA HIS A 494 -9.86 9.68 5.42
C HIS A 494 -9.00 10.61 4.54
N PRO A 495 -9.13 10.55 3.21
CA PRO A 495 -8.28 11.26 2.26
C PRO A 495 -8.66 12.75 2.21
N GLU A 496 -8.72 13.44 3.35
CA GLU A 496 -9.13 14.85 3.47
C GLU A 496 -8.16 15.64 4.37
N HIS A 497 -6.87 15.26 4.34
CA HIS A 497 -5.78 16.11 4.85
C HIS A 497 -4.62 16.17 3.85
N VAL A 498 -4.25 17.39 3.47
CA VAL A 498 -3.07 17.80 2.69
C VAL A 498 -2.48 18.94 3.53
N CYS A 499 -1.44 18.65 4.30
CA CYS A 499 -0.84 19.68 5.15
C CYS A 499 0.23 20.46 4.37
N ASP A 500 0.20 21.80 4.44
CA ASP A 500 1.28 22.75 4.12
C ASP A 500 2.34 22.74 5.24
N GLU A 501 3.65 22.61 5.03
CA GLU A 501 4.67 23.36 4.25
C GLU A 501 5.12 24.71 4.85
N ASN A 502 5.70 24.65 6.05
CA ASN A 502 6.92 25.44 6.30
C ASN A 502 7.97 24.48 6.85
N GLU A 503 9.05 24.29 6.07
CA GLU A 503 10.18 23.37 6.24
C GLU A 503 9.97 21.92 5.72
N ASN A 504 10.62 21.61 4.58
CA ASN A 504 10.69 20.34 3.82
C ASN A 504 9.58 20.06 2.78
N GLU A 505 9.94 20.19 1.49
CA GLU A 505 9.16 19.91 0.25
C GLU A 505 8.72 18.43 0.03
N ASN A 506 8.55 17.61 1.07
CA ASN A 506 8.31 16.16 0.94
C ASN A 506 6.99 15.64 1.54
N VAL A 507 6.00 16.50 1.86
CA VAL A 507 4.82 16.06 2.65
C VAL A 507 3.44 16.33 1.99
N LYS A 508 3.35 16.91 0.79
CA LYS A 508 2.05 17.33 0.20
C LYS A 508 1.14 16.27 -0.43
N TYR A 509 1.41 14.95 -0.30
CA TYR A 509 0.53 13.91 -0.89
C TYR A 509 0.02 12.90 0.15
N LYS A 510 -0.71 13.39 1.17
CA LYS A 510 -1.35 12.50 2.17
C LYS A 510 -2.75 12.02 1.79
N LEU A 511 -3.43 12.70 0.84
CA LEU A 511 -4.66 12.21 0.21
C LEU A 511 -4.48 10.83 -0.44
N PHE A 512 -3.23 10.52 -0.80
CA PHE A 512 -2.86 9.32 -1.53
C PHE A 512 -1.59 8.64 -1.03
N SER A 513 -1.50 8.43 0.28
CA SER A 513 -0.49 7.57 0.90
C SER A 513 -0.54 6.09 0.46
N HIS A 514 -1.25 5.77 -0.62
CA HIS A 514 -1.29 4.43 -1.19
C HIS A 514 -0.82 4.28 -2.65
N PHE A 515 -0.56 5.32 -3.49
CA PHE A 515 -0.34 5.04 -4.96
C PHE A 515 0.51 6.05 -5.84
N ARG A 516 1.85 6.05 -5.81
CA ARG A 516 2.81 7.05 -6.43
C ARG A 516 3.23 6.85 -7.93
N ILE A 517 3.41 7.91 -8.80
CA ILE A 517 4.32 8.09 -10.01
C ILE A 517 4.48 9.63 -10.40
N GLU A 518 5.65 10.32 -10.55
CA GLU A 518 6.74 10.61 -11.58
C GLU A 518 6.54 11.73 -12.69
N GLY A 519 7.40 12.80 -12.73
CA GLY A 519 7.58 13.75 -13.88
C GLY A 519 8.31 15.11 -13.61
N THR A 520 9.06 15.68 -14.59
CA THR A 520 9.91 16.92 -14.51
C THR A 520 9.29 18.18 -15.17
N VAL A 521 9.59 19.40 -14.66
CA VAL A 521 9.07 20.73 -15.11
C VAL A 521 10.20 21.75 -15.38
N LYS A 522 10.04 22.62 -16.38
CA LYS A 522 10.99 23.68 -16.78
C LYS A 522 10.54 25.06 -16.23
N CYS A 523 11.44 25.84 -15.60
CA CYS A 523 11.21 27.23 -15.17
C CYS A 523 12.35 28.17 -15.60
N ILE A 524 12.06 29.46 -15.70
CA ILE A 524 12.79 30.49 -16.45
C ILE A 524 14.13 30.87 -15.79
N SER A 525 15.20 30.93 -16.61
CA SER A 525 16.54 31.52 -16.36
C SER A 525 17.50 30.89 -15.34
N THR A 526 17.12 29.84 -14.63
CA THR A 526 18.07 28.99 -13.86
C THR A 526 17.87 27.54 -14.28
N TYR A 527 18.95 26.88 -14.70
CA TYR A 527 18.92 25.46 -15.02
C TYR A 527 18.83 24.67 -13.71
N MET A 528 17.63 24.49 -13.19
CA MET A 528 17.35 23.59 -12.06
C MET A 528 16.99 22.21 -12.58
N MET A 529 17.78 21.22 -12.21
CA MET A 529 17.52 19.82 -12.48
C MET A 529 16.85 19.23 -11.25
N VAL A 530 15.54 19.00 -11.35
CA VAL A 530 14.76 18.32 -10.30
C VAL A 530 14.95 16.83 -10.48
N GLN A 531 15.44 16.16 -9.43
CA GLN A 531 15.71 14.74 -9.43
C GLN A 531 14.90 14.05 -8.35
N GLU A 532 14.74 12.74 -8.51
CA GLU A 532 14.13 11.91 -7.48
C GLU A 532 14.89 12.04 -6.16
N TYR A 533 14.18 12.39 -5.09
CA TYR A 533 14.75 12.40 -3.76
C TYR A 533 14.99 10.96 -3.28
N GLY A 534 16.26 10.56 -3.26
CA GLY A 534 16.69 9.33 -2.60
C GLY A 534 16.54 9.47 -1.10
N LYS A 535 15.51 8.81 -0.52
CA LYS A 535 15.15 8.88 0.90
C LYS A 535 16.35 8.72 1.84
N PHE A 536 17.34 7.93 1.45
CA PHE A 536 18.49 7.58 2.27
C PHE A 536 19.80 8.27 1.80
N GLY A 537 19.71 9.15 0.80
CA GLY A 537 20.84 9.90 0.25
C GLY A 537 21.74 9.08 -0.66
N SER A 538 22.97 9.58 -0.86
CA SER A 538 23.98 8.92 -1.67
C SER A 538 24.49 7.63 -1.01
N LEU A 539 24.80 6.65 -1.84
CA LEU A 539 25.20 5.31 -1.42
C LEU A 539 26.48 5.35 -0.58
N ASP A 540 27.44 6.23 -0.89
CA ASP A 540 28.66 6.37 -0.11
C ASP A 540 28.39 6.85 1.33
N THR A 541 27.52 7.84 1.51
CA THR A 541 27.13 8.36 2.83
C THR A 541 26.37 7.31 3.62
N TYR A 542 25.47 6.60 2.94
CA TYR A 542 24.69 5.53 3.54
C TYR A 542 25.57 4.38 4.04
N LEU A 543 26.49 3.90 3.19
CA LEU A 543 27.40 2.81 3.54
C LEU A 543 28.32 3.19 4.71
N LYS A 544 28.84 4.44 4.74
CA LYS A 544 29.64 4.93 5.87
C LYS A 544 28.87 4.95 7.19
N LYS A 545 27.61 5.38 7.15
CA LYS A 545 26.73 5.46 8.34
C LYS A 545 26.32 4.09 8.85
N ASN A 546 26.20 3.10 7.97
CA ASN A 546 25.65 1.78 8.27
C ASN A 546 26.64 0.62 8.08
N LYS A 547 27.95 0.85 8.22
CA LYS A 547 29.01 -0.17 8.00
C LYS A 547 28.78 -1.49 8.75
N GLY A 548 28.11 -1.47 9.90
CA GLY A 548 27.83 -2.66 10.71
C GLY A 548 26.52 -3.40 10.36
N CYS A 549 25.64 -2.79 9.57
CA CYS A 549 24.29 -3.33 9.27
C CYS A 549 24.13 -3.80 7.82
N VAL A 550 25.05 -3.43 6.93
CA VAL A 550 25.02 -3.76 5.50
C VAL A 550 25.84 -5.01 5.21
N ASN A 551 25.16 -6.12 4.92
CA ASN A 551 25.78 -7.41 4.62
C ASN A 551 26.19 -7.53 3.14
N ILE A 552 26.84 -8.64 2.78
CA ILE A 552 27.38 -8.87 1.43
C ILE A 552 26.27 -9.07 0.38
N THR A 553 25.16 -9.71 0.75
CA THR A 553 23.99 -9.89 -0.12
C THR A 553 23.40 -8.55 -0.54
N TRP A 554 23.29 -7.62 0.41
CA TRP A 554 22.84 -6.26 0.16
C TRP A 554 23.80 -5.54 -0.81
N LYS A 555 25.12 -5.65 -0.58
CA LYS A 555 26.15 -5.05 -1.45
C LYS A 555 26.11 -5.63 -2.87
N LEU A 556 25.94 -6.95 -2.99
CA LEU A 556 25.85 -7.64 -4.27
C LEU A 556 24.56 -7.26 -5.01
N GLU A 557 23.44 -7.16 -4.31
CA GLU A 557 22.18 -6.74 -4.90
C GLU A 557 22.26 -5.31 -5.45
N VAL A 558 22.89 -4.40 -4.71
CA VAL A 558 23.17 -3.03 -5.19
C VAL A 558 24.16 -3.04 -6.37
N ALA A 559 25.20 -3.87 -6.34
CA ALA A 559 26.14 -4.02 -7.45
C ALA A 559 25.47 -4.57 -8.73
N LYS A 560 24.53 -5.51 -8.59
CA LYS A 560 23.72 -6.04 -9.69
C LYS A 560 22.80 -4.97 -10.26
N GLN A 561 22.06 -4.26 -9.41
CA GLN A 561 21.20 -3.17 -9.87
C GLN A 561 22.00 -2.09 -10.61
N LEU A 562 23.20 -1.77 -10.13
CA LEU A 562 24.08 -0.83 -10.80
C LEU A 562 24.55 -1.39 -12.15
N SER A 563 24.97 -2.65 -12.23
CA SER A 563 25.39 -3.26 -13.51
C SER A 563 24.25 -3.36 -14.52
N TRP A 564 23.01 -3.60 -14.09
CA TRP A 564 21.82 -3.53 -14.95
C TRP A 564 21.55 -2.11 -15.47
N ALA A 565 21.67 -1.09 -14.60
CA ALA A 565 21.54 0.31 -15.02
C ALA A 565 22.62 0.68 -16.05
N MET A 566 23.86 0.25 -15.82
CA MET A 566 24.96 0.49 -16.74
C MET A 566 24.82 -0.30 -18.06
N HIS A 567 24.33 -1.54 -18.01
CA HIS A 567 24.03 -2.32 -19.21
C HIS A 567 22.95 -1.64 -20.07
N TYR A 568 21.92 -1.07 -19.44
CA TYR A 568 20.91 -0.30 -20.15
C TYR A 568 21.51 0.92 -20.85
N LEU A 569 22.45 1.63 -20.21
CA LEU A 569 23.17 2.74 -20.85
C LEU A 569 24.07 2.26 -22.00
N GLU A 570 24.80 1.16 -21.82
CA GLU A 570 25.65 0.53 -22.85
C GLU A 570 24.82 0.11 -24.08
N ASP A 571 23.68 -0.55 -23.88
CA ASP A 571 22.76 -0.96 -24.95
C ASP A 571 22.17 0.24 -25.72
N LYS A 572 21.97 1.36 -25.03
CA LYS A 572 21.51 2.62 -25.63
C LYS A 572 22.63 3.49 -26.18
N ASN A 573 23.88 3.02 -26.08
CA ASN A 573 25.08 3.75 -26.48
C ASN A 573 25.16 5.15 -25.81
N VAL A 574 24.77 5.22 -24.54
CA VAL A 574 24.84 6.43 -23.70
C VAL A 574 25.99 6.28 -22.72
N ILE A 575 26.85 7.30 -22.65
CA ILE A 575 27.99 7.34 -21.71
C ILE A 575 27.58 8.19 -20.51
N HIS A 576 27.70 7.63 -19.30
CA HIS A 576 27.48 8.36 -18.06
C HIS A 576 28.67 9.27 -17.73
N GLY A 577 29.89 8.72 -17.74
CA GLY A 577 31.15 9.47 -17.60
C GLY A 577 31.51 9.94 -16.18
N ASN A 578 30.64 9.69 -15.19
CA ASN A 578 30.88 10.04 -13.79
C ASN A 578 30.24 9.04 -12.80
N VAL A 579 30.44 7.74 -13.02
CA VAL A 579 29.89 6.68 -12.15
C VAL A 579 30.70 6.61 -10.85
N CYS A 580 30.06 6.84 -9.71
CA CYS A 580 30.66 6.70 -8.37
C CYS A 580 29.57 6.50 -7.32
N ALA A 581 29.89 5.98 -6.13
CA ALA A 581 28.89 5.73 -5.08
C ALA A 581 28.20 7.02 -4.60
N LYS A 582 28.83 8.20 -4.77
CA LYS A 582 28.19 9.50 -4.50
C LYS A 582 27.02 9.79 -5.46
N ASN A 583 27.12 9.33 -6.71
CA ASN A 583 26.12 9.50 -7.76
C ASN A 583 25.17 8.28 -7.85
N VAL A 584 25.17 7.40 -6.85
CA VAL A 584 24.19 6.33 -6.72
C VAL A 584 23.32 6.66 -5.52
N LEU A 585 22.01 6.77 -5.74
CA LEU A 585 21.04 7.13 -4.70
C LEU A 585 20.34 5.89 -4.17
N LEU A 586 20.25 5.76 -2.85
CA LEU A 586 19.48 4.71 -2.20
C LEU A 586 18.03 5.19 -2.03
N ILE A 587 17.11 4.57 -2.78
CA ILE A 587 15.69 4.91 -2.81
C ILE A 587 14.93 4.14 -1.73
N ARG A 588 15.28 2.88 -1.54
CA ARG A 588 14.63 1.97 -0.59
C ARG A 588 15.68 1.16 0.17
N GLU A 589 15.62 1.19 1.49
CA GLU A 589 16.36 0.26 2.34
C GLU A 589 15.77 -1.15 2.25
N GLU A 590 16.59 -2.15 2.60
CA GLU A 590 16.09 -3.50 2.77
C GLU A 590 15.06 -3.52 3.91
N ASP A 591 13.82 -3.89 3.61
CA ASP A 591 12.78 -4.10 4.62
C ASP A 591 12.46 -5.58 4.71
N ARG A 592 13.06 -6.20 5.73
CA ARG A 592 12.92 -7.62 6.03
C ARG A 592 11.48 -8.02 6.41
N LYS A 593 10.62 -7.07 6.81
CA LYS A 593 9.21 -7.35 7.14
C LYS A 593 8.32 -7.43 5.90
N THR A 594 8.66 -6.69 4.86
CA THR A 594 7.92 -6.67 3.59
C THR A 594 8.60 -7.50 2.49
N GLY A 595 9.81 -8.02 2.73
CA GLY A 595 10.62 -8.75 1.75
C GLY A 595 11.18 -7.84 0.65
N SER A 596 11.24 -6.53 0.91
CA SER A 596 11.68 -5.56 -0.08
C SER A 596 13.20 -5.48 -0.10
N LEU A 597 13.82 -5.89 -1.21
CA LEU A 597 15.25 -5.71 -1.46
C LEU A 597 15.64 -4.22 -1.49
N PRO A 598 16.90 -3.87 -1.17
CA PRO A 598 17.38 -2.51 -1.35
C PRO A 598 17.17 -2.09 -2.81
N PHE A 599 16.89 -0.82 -3.03
CA PHE A 599 16.70 -0.31 -4.39
C PHE A 599 17.49 0.96 -4.59
N ILE A 600 18.38 0.93 -5.57
CA ILE A 600 19.24 2.04 -5.95
C ILE A 600 18.85 2.60 -7.32
N LYS A 601 19.16 3.88 -7.53
CA LYS A 601 19.10 4.52 -8.84
C LYS A 601 20.39 5.28 -9.09
N LEU A 602 20.91 5.19 -10.32
CA LEU A 602 22.03 6.01 -10.78
C LEU A 602 21.51 7.43 -11.04
N SER A 603 22.13 8.44 -10.41
CA SER A 603 21.79 9.85 -10.60
C SER A 603 22.36 10.37 -11.92
N ASP A 604 22.16 11.65 -12.23
CA ASP A 604 22.82 12.26 -13.37
C ASP A 604 24.35 12.34 -13.18
N PRO A 605 25.13 12.44 -14.28
CA PRO A 605 26.58 12.56 -14.19
C PRO A 605 27.08 13.96 -13.80
N GLY A 606 26.23 14.98 -13.79
CA GLY A 606 26.59 16.36 -13.54
C GLY A 606 27.38 16.99 -14.69
N ILE A 607 28.37 17.81 -14.35
CA ILE A 607 29.28 18.42 -15.33
C ILE A 607 30.19 17.34 -15.94
N SER A 608 30.13 17.21 -17.26
CA SER A 608 30.94 16.24 -18.02
C SER A 608 32.44 16.40 -17.75
N ILE A 609 33.15 15.29 -17.63
CA ILE A 609 34.62 15.30 -17.47
C ILE A 609 35.34 15.93 -18.67
N THR A 610 34.71 15.95 -19.85
CA THR A 610 35.26 16.54 -21.09
C THR A 610 35.49 18.05 -21.00
N VAL A 611 34.85 18.73 -20.05
CA VAL A 611 34.96 20.20 -19.85
C VAL A 611 35.66 20.57 -18.54
N LEU A 612 36.15 19.59 -17.78
CA LEU A 612 36.85 19.85 -16.53
C LEU A 612 38.35 20.14 -16.75
N PRO A 613 38.96 21.03 -15.94
CA PRO A 613 40.41 21.24 -15.95
C PRO A 613 41.17 19.96 -15.55
N ARG A 614 42.38 19.78 -16.08
CA ARG A 614 43.22 18.60 -15.84
C ARG A 614 43.48 18.38 -14.34
N GLU A 615 43.63 19.44 -13.57
CA GLU A 615 43.86 19.39 -12.12
C GLU A 615 42.68 18.73 -11.39
N VAL A 616 41.44 19.08 -11.79
CA VAL A 616 40.21 18.51 -11.22
C VAL A 616 40.03 17.05 -11.63
N LEU A 617 40.47 16.68 -12.83
CA LEU A 617 40.43 15.29 -13.31
C LEU A 617 41.40 14.40 -12.51
N VAL A 618 42.61 14.89 -12.24
CA VAL A 618 43.62 14.19 -11.42
C VAL A 618 43.12 13.98 -9.98
N GLU A 619 42.42 14.95 -9.40
CA GLU A 619 41.84 14.78 -8.07
C GLU A 619 40.79 13.65 -8.01
N ARG A 620 40.09 13.42 -9.12
CA ARG A 620 39.08 12.35 -9.26
C ARG A 620 39.67 10.98 -9.60
N ILE A 621 40.98 10.81 -9.63
CA ILE A 621 41.60 9.48 -9.64
C ILE A 621 41.20 8.77 -8.32
N PRO A 622 40.61 7.55 -8.38
CA PRO A 622 40.64 6.59 -9.50
C PRO A 622 39.32 6.40 -10.29
N TRP A 623 38.33 7.29 -10.16
CA TRP A 623 37.07 7.16 -10.92
C TRP A 623 37.19 7.59 -12.39
N VAL A 624 38.13 8.48 -12.71
CA VAL A 624 38.43 8.89 -14.10
C VAL A 624 39.54 8.00 -14.65
N PRO A 625 39.34 7.31 -15.79
CA PRO A 625 40.32 6.37 -16.33
C PRO A 625 41.53 7.09 -16.95
N PRO A 626 42.69 6.41 -17.08
CA PRO A 626 43.94 7.01 -17.54
C PRO A 626 43.82 7.69 -18.91
N GLU A 627 43.11 7.09 -19.87
CA GLU A 627 42.96 7.66 -21.21
C GLU A 627 42.19 9.00 -21.23
N CYS A 628 41.35 9.25 -20.22
CA CYS A 628 40.61 10.51 -20.04
C CYS A 628 41.41 11.56 -19.24
N ILE A 629 42.43 11.13 -18.47
CA ILE A 629 43.39 12.04 -17.84
C ILE A 629 44.37 12.60 -18.89
N GLU A 630 44.76 11.77 -19.85
CA GLU A 630 45.60 12.17 -20.99
C GLU A 630 44.84 13.09 -21.95
N ASN A 631 43.64 12.69 -22.35
CA ASN A 631 42.77 13.49 -23.19
C ASN A 631 41.30 13.30 -22.79
N PRO A 632 40.65 14.32 -22.21
CA PRO A 632 39.25 14.22 -21.77
C PRO A 632 38.26 13.90 -22.89
N GLN A 633 38.62 14.15 -24.15
CA GLN A 633 37.79 13.82 -25.32
C GLN A 633 37.74 12.32 -25.65
N ASN A 634 38.58 11.50 -25.00
CA ASN A 634 38.55 10.04 -25.13
C ASN A 634 37.41 9.37 -24.34
N LEU A 635 36.48 10.16 -23.78
CA LEU A 635 35.29 9.68 -23.08
C LEU A 635 34.51 8.68 -23.97
N SER A 636 34.38 7.45 -23.47
CA SER A 636 33.76 6.35 -24.22
C SER A 636 32.95 5.42 -23.29
N LEU A 637 32.26 4.42 -23.84
CA LEU A 637 31.61 3.38 -23.04
C LEU A 637 32.62 2.60 -22.18
N ALA A 638 33.90 2.55 -22.59
CA ALA A 638 34.95 1.93 -21.80
C ALA A 638 35.28 2.73 -20.53
N THR A 639 35.05 4.04 -20.54
CA THR A 639 35.20 4.90 -19.36
C THR A 639 34.26 4.48 -18.24
N ASP A 640 33.00 4.19 -18.56
CA ASP A 640 32.00 3.77 -17.59
C ASP A 640 32.31 2.41 -16.95
N LYS A 641 32.95 1.51 -17.70
CA LYS A 641 33.40 0.20 -17.17
C LYS A 641 34.48 0.37 -16.10
N TRP A 642 35.43 1.29 -16.34
CA TRP A 642 36.47 1.62 -15.35
C TRP A 642 35.85 2.25 -14.10
N SER A 643 35.03 3.28 -14.27
CA SER A 643 34.37 3.97 -13.15
C SER A 643 33.47 3.02 -12.36
N PHE A 644 32.82 2.06 -13.03
CA PHE A 644 32.06 0.99 -12.37
C PHE A 644 32.95 0.08 -11.51
N GLY A 645 34.13 -0.32 -11.99
CA GLY A 645 35.11 -1.07 -11.20
C GLY A 645 35.52 -0.35 -9.92
N THR A 646 35.82 0.95 -10.02
CA THR A 646 36.12 1.80 -8.85
C THR A 646 34.91 1.91 -7.90
N THR A 647 33.69 2.01 -8.45
CA THR A 647 32.45 2.09 -7.65
C THR A 647 32.15 0.77 -6.93
N LEU A 648 32.41 -0.39 -7.55
CA LEU A 648 32.31 -1.69 -6.90
C LEU A 648 33.25 -1.78 -5.70
N TRP A 649 34.47 -1.24 -5.83
CA TRP A 649 35.40 -1.15 -4.71
C TRP A 649 34.83 -0.31 -3.55
N GLU A 650 34.23 0.85 -3.84
CA GLU A 650 33.57 1.69 -2.81
C GLU A 650 32.46 0.92 -2.08
N ILE A 651 31.63 0.17 -2.81
CA ILE A 651 30.55 -0.66 -2.24
C ILE A 651 31.13 -1.72 -1.28
N CYS A 652 32.20 -2.38 -1.70
CA CYS A 652 32.87 -3.42 -0.90
C CYS A 652 33.46 -2.86 0.39
N SER A 653 34.12 -1.70 0.29
CA SER A 653 34.80 -1.02 1.39
C SER A 653 33.84 -0.27 2.33
N GLY A 654 32.53 -0.38 2.13
CA GLY A 654 31.55 0.29 2.99
C GLY A 654 31.55 1.81 2.81
N GLY A 655 31.74 2.27 1.56
CA GLY A 655 31.69 3.67 1.17
C GLY A 655 33.01 4.43 1.33
N ASP A 656 34.11 3.78 1.72
CA ASP A 656 35.41 4.44 1.83
C ASP A 656 35.91 4.92 0.45
N LYS A 657 36.60 6.07 0.45
CA LYS A 657 37.15 6.64 -0.79
C LYS A 657 38.48 5.96 -1.13
N PRO A 658 38.62 5.32 -2.31
CA PRO A 658 39.88 4.75 -2.75
C PRO A 658 40.96 5.84 -2.87
N LEU A 659 42.19 5.49 -2.48
CA LEU A 659 43.38 6.37 -2.56
C LEU A 659 43.22 7.72 -1.83
N SER A 660 42.35 7.82 -0.82
CA SER A 660 42.06 9.09 -0.14
C SER A 660 43.24 9.69 0.63
N THR A 661 44.28 8.89 0.90
CA THR A 661 45.50 9.30 1.60
C THR A 661 46.61 9.80 0.66
N LEU A 662 46.42 9.68 -0.66
CA LEU A 662 47.40 10.09 -1.68
C LEU A 662 47.11 11.49 -2.20
N ASP A 663 48.15 12.31 -2.33
CA ASP A 663 48.13 13.60 -3.02
C ASP A 663 48.09 13.43 -4.55
N SER A 664 47.82 14.53 -5.27
CA SER A 664 47.68 14.52 -6.73
C SER A 664 48.93 14.03 -7.47
N SER A 665 50.13 14.22 -6.91
CA SER A 665 51.38 13.73 -7.49
C SER A 665 51.49 12.21 -7.37
N LYS A 666 51.17 11.65 -6.20
CA LYS A 666 51.14 10.19 -5.97
C LYS A 666 50.01 9.49 -6.73
N LYS A 667 48.89 10.16 -6.98
CA LYS A 667 47.82 9.65 -7.83
C LYS A 667 48.22 9.55 -9.30
N ASN A 668 49.03 10.47 -9.82
CA ASN A 668 49.61 10.35 -11.16
C ASN A 668 50.60 9.18 -11.22
N LEU A 669 51.50 9.06 -10.24
CA LEU A 669 52.42 7.92 -10.12
C LEU A 669 51.68 6.57 -10.08
N PHE A 670 50.54 6.50 -9.39
CA PHE A 670 49.69 5.30 -9.38
C PHE A 670 49.29 4.84 -10.79
N TYR A 671 48.99 5.76 -11.71
CA TYR A 671 48.69 5.46 -13.12
C TYR A 671 49.94 5.23 -13.97
N GLU A 672 51.02 6.01 -13.77
CA GLU A 672 52.29 5.84 -14.49
C GLU A 672 52.89 4.44 -14.26
N ASP A 673 52.83 3.97 -13.01
CA ASP A 673 53.30 2.65 -12.59
C ASP A 673 52.28 1.52 -12.85
N ARG A 674 51.12 1.84 -13.44
CA ARG A 674 50.02 0.91 -13.75
C ARG A 674 49.53 0.07 -12.56
N HIS A 675 49.44 0.68 -11.39
CA HIS A 675 48.94 0.00 -10.19
C HIS A 675 47.43 -0.26 -10.26
N GLN A 676 47.00 -1.32 -9.55
CA GLN A 676 45.59 -1.66 -9.32
C GLN A 676 45.15 -1.22 -7.92
N LEU A 677 43.84 -1.12 -7.69
CA LEU A 677 43.31 -0.79 -6.36
C LEU A 677 43.67 -1.90 -5.35
N PRO A 678 43.82 -1.57 -4.06
CA PRO A 678 44.02 -2.57 -3.01
C PRO A 678 42.91 -3.63 -3.05
N ALA A 679 43.27 -4.91 -3.02
CA ALA A 679 42.28 -5.98 -3.13
C ALA A 679 41.23 -5.89 -2.00
N PRO A 680 39.92 -5.85 -2.32
CA PRO A 680 38.88 -5.93 -1.31
C PRO A 680 38.89 -7.30 -0.62
N LYS A 681 38.30 -7.39 0.58
CA LYS A 681 38.18 -8.65 1.33
C LYS A 681 37.43 -9.75 0.56
N TRP A 682 36.63 -9.37 -0.43
CA TRP A 682 35.91 -10.28 -1.31
C TRP A 682 36.77 -10.59 -2.55
N THR A 683 37.48 -11.71 -2.51
CA THR A 683 38.50 -12.10 -3.50
C THR A 683 37.93 -12.38 -4.89
N GLU A 684 36.73 -12.94 -4.99
CA GLU A 684 36.08 -13.25 -6.27
C GLU A 684 35.66 -11.96 -7.00
N LEU A 685 35.22 -10.96 -6.25
CA LEU A 685 34.88 -9.65 -6.81
C LEU A 685 36.12 -8.79 -7.12
N ALA A 686 37.25 -9.04 -6.45
CA ALA A 686 38.53 -8.38 -6.74
C ALA A 686 38.98 -8.61 -8.20
N ASN A 687 38.79 -9.83 -8.72
CA ASN A 687 39.11 -10.15 -10.11
C ASN A 687 38.23 -9.35 -11.08
N LEU A 688 36.93 -9.27 -10.82
CA LEU A 688 36.00 -8.49 -11.64
C LEU A 688 36.32 -6.99 -11.61
N ILE A 689 36.66 -6.45 -10.45
CA ILE A 689 37.09 -5.05 -10.29
C ILE A 689 38.34 -4.80 -11.13
N ASN A 690 39.35 -5.67 -11.05
CA ASN A 690 40.59 -5.54 -11.82
C ASN A 690 40.32 -5.65 -13.34
N SER A 691 39.45 -6.55 -13.78
CA SER A 691 39.06 -6.66 -15.20
C SER A 691 38.31 -5.43 -15.71
N CYS A 692 37.46 -4.82 -14.86
CA CYS A 692 36.80 -3.56 -15.18
C CYS A 692 37.80 -2.39 -15.26
N MET A 693 38.86 -2.42 -14.44
CA MET A 693 39.93 -1.44 -14.35
C MET A 693 41.18 -1.83 -15.15
N ASP A 694 41.00 -2.45 -16.31
CA ASP A 694 42.12 -2.71 -17.24
C ASP A 694 42.60 -1.39 -17.87
N TYR A 695 43.91 -1.17 -17.90
CA TYR A 695 44.51 0.03 -18.48
C TYR A 695 44.30 0.10 -20.00
N GLU A 696 44.04 -1.03 -20.65
CA GLU A 696 43.65 -1.09 -22.05
C GLU A 696 42.11 -1.05 -22.17
N PRO A 697 41.50 0.03 -22.71
CA PRO A 697 40.05 0.21 -22.74
C PRO A 697 39.29 -0.91 -23.47
N LEU A 698 39.90 -1.52 -24.49
CA LEU A 698 39.31 -2.60 -25.28
C LEU A 698 39.25 -3.93 -24.53
N HIS A 699 40.08 -4.13 -23.50
CA HIS A 699 40.08 -5.36 -22.70
C HIS A 699 39.00 -5.35 -21.60
N ARG A 700 38.39 -4.19 -21.31
CA ARG A 700 37.37 -4.06 -20.27
C ARG A 700 36.08 -4.81 -20.68
N PRO A 701 35.53 -5.67 -19.79
CA PRO A 701 34.40 -6.53 -20.12
C PRO A 701 33.12 -5.73 -20.44
N SER A 702 32.27 -6.27 -21.32
CA SER A 702 30.93 -5.68 -21.54
C SER A 702 30.07 -5.77 -20.27
N PHE A 703 29.08 -4.90 -20.10
CA PHE A 703 28.19 -5.02 -18.95
C PHE A 703 27.37 -6.32 -18.97
N ARG A 704 27.12 -6.89 -20.14
CA ARG A 704 26.55 -8.25 -20.25
C ARG A 704 27.46 -9.31 -19.64
N THR A 705 28.77 -9.22 -19.87
CA THR A 705 29.77 -10.10 -19.25
C THR A 705 29.85 -9.84 -17.74
N ILE A 706 29.89 -8.58 -17.31
CA ILE A 706 29.90 -8.18 -15.89
C ILE A 706 28.66 -8.70 -15.16
N ILE A 707 27.46 -8.58 -15.73
CA ILE A 707 26.22 -9.11 -15.17
C ILE A 707 26.30 -10.63 -15.05
N ARG A 708 26.78 -11.32 -16.09
CA ARG A 708 26.97 -12.76 -16.05
C ARG A 708 27.94 -13.15 -14.94
N ASP A 709 29.06 -12.44 -14.81
CA ASP A 709 30.09 -12.75 -13.82
C ASP A 709 29.59 -12.44 -12.40
N LEU A 710 28.90 -11.31 -12.18
CA LEU A 710 28.19 -10.99 -10.92
C LEU A 710 27.07 -11.98 -10.58
N ASN A 711 26.39 -12.51 -11.59
CA ASN A 711 25.39 -13.56 -11.41
C ASN A 711 26.03 -14.94 -11.24
N SER A 712 27.28 -15.15 -11.68
CA SER A 712 28.04 -16.38 -11.45
C SER A 712 28.68 -16.43 -10.07
N LEU A 713 28.86 -15.27 -9.42
CA LEU A 713 29.06 -15.18 -7.96
C LEU A 713 27.86 -15.71 -7.18
N PHE A 714 26.73 -15.93 -7.88
CA PHE A 714 25.60 -16.73 -7.45
C PHE A 714 25.79 -18.16 -7.96
N THR A 715 26.45 -19.02 -7.17
CA THR A 715 26.07 -20.42 -7.21
C THR A 715 24.68 -20.58 -6.58
N PRO A 716 23.89 -21.62 -6.92
CA PRO A 716 22.60 -21.91 -6.28
C PRO A 716 22.68 -21.99 -4.75
N ASP A 717 23.89 -22.18 -4.21
CA ASP A 717 24.21 -22.16 -2.79
C ASP A 717 24.01 -20.78 -2.12
N TYR A 718 23.98 -19.69 -2.89
CA TYR A 718 23.77 -18.33 -2.37
C TYR A 718 22.28 -18.01 -2.18
N GLU A 719 21.40 -18.55 -3.02
CA GLU A 719 19.94 -18.46 -2.82
C GLU A 719 19.52 -19.31 -1.61
N LEU A 720 20.20 -20.43 -1.36
CA LEU A 720 20.02 -21.29 -0.19
C LEU A 720 20.42 -20.64 1.15
N LEU A 721 21.29 -19.62 1.14
CA LEU A 721 21.65 -18.81 2.32
C LEU A 721 20.68 -17.65 2.58
N VAL A 722 20.00 -17.16 1.55
CA VAL A 722 19.03 -16.04 1.66
C VAL A 722 17.61 -16.58 1.87
N GLU A 723 17.30 -17.77 1.32
CA GLU A 723 16.09 -18.53 1.64
C GLU A 723 16.18 -19.20 3.01
N SER A 724 17.39 -19.35 3.55
CA SER A 724 17.49 -19.65 4.95
C SER A 724 16.94 -18.46 5.75
N ASP A 725 17.33 -17.20 5.55
CA ASP A 725 16.83 -16.10 6.38
C ASP A 725 15.43 -15.56 6.00
N MET A 726 14.49 -16.42 5.55
CA MET A 726 13.13 -15.98 5.24
C MET A 726 12.12 -17.04 5.64
N VAL A 727 11.53 -17.09 6.84
CA VAL A 727 10.93 -18.37 7.25
C VAL A 727 9.89 -18.48 8.40
N PRO A 728 8.70 -19.15 8.27
CA PRO A 728 7.83 -19.44 7.11
C PRO A 728 6.53 -18.60 7.04
N ASN A 729 5.85 -18.24 5.93
CA ASN A 729 5.73 -18.70 4.52
C ASN A 729 4.24 -19.15 4.23
N ARG A 730 3.79 -18.93 2.97
CA ARG A 730 2.69 -19.27 1.99
C ARG A 730 1.37 -20.10 2.24
N ALA A 731 0.43 -19.88 1.30
CA ALA A 731 0.19 -20.83 0.20
C ALA A 731 0.10 -20.03 -1.13
N ARG A 732 0.58 -20.63 -2.23
CA ARG A 732 0.94 -20.01 -3.53
C ARG A 732 0.32 -20.84 -4.66
N GLY A 733 0.17 -20.24 -5.85
CA GLY A 733 0.28 -20.93 -7.15
C GLY A 733 -0.94 -20.79 -8.08
N PHE A 734 -0.83 -20.74 -9.41
CA PHE A 734 0.22 -21.13 -10.40
C PHE A 734 -0.10 -20.40 -11.75
N GLY A 735 0.70 -20.32 -12.83
CA GLY A 735 1.94 -20.95 -13.38
C GLY A 735 1.98 -20.61 -14.90
N PHE A 736 3.08 -20.58 -15.68
CA PHE A 736 4.00 -21.67 -16.12
C PHE A 736 4.89 -21.15 -17.32
N PRO A 737 5.83 -21.91 -17.96
CA PRO A 737 6.65 -23.07 -17.57
C PRO A 737 8.17 -23.03 -18.02
N TRP A 738 8.91 -24.03 -17.53
CA TRP A 738 10.27 -24.57 -17.84
C TRP A 738 10.83 -24.55 -19.28
N ALA A 739 12.18 -24.50 -19.38
CA ALA A 739 13.12 -25.64 -19.58
C ALA A 739 14.58 -25.19 -19.26
N SER A 740 15.51 -25.93 -18.63
CA SER A 740 15.70 -27.38 -18.54
C SER A 740 16.47 -27.80 -17.27
N GLU A 741 16.04 -28.93 -16.68
CA GLU A 741 16.73 -29.90 -15.80
C GLU A 741 17.44 -29.48 -14.49
N ASN A 742 16.66 -29.58 -13.40
CA ASN A 742 16.92 -30.32 -12.16
C ASN A 742 18.17 -30.05 -11.29
N GLN A 743 18.10 -29.04 -10.42
CA GLN A 743 18.57 -29.14 -9.02
C GLN A 743 17.53 -28.50 -8.09
N ASP A 744 17.10 -29.21 -7.05
CA ASP A 744 16.05 -28.79 -6.10
C ASP A 744 16.63 -27.80 -5.08
N PRO A 745 16.12 -26.55 -4.96
CA PRO A 745 16.63 -25.51 -4.05
C PRO A 745 16.45 -25.83 -2.55
N SER A 746 15.96 -27.03 -2.20
CA SER A 746 15.84 -27.50 -0.81
C SER A 746 16.98 -28.42 -0.34
N GLN A 747 18.06 -28.55 -1.12
CA GLN A 747 19.19 -29.43 -0.81
C GLN A 747 20.44 -28.65 -0.35
N PHE A 748 20.80 -28.80 0.92
CA PHE A 748 22.00 -28.25 1.54
C PHE A 748 23.19 -29.21 1.41
N GLU A 749 24.39 -28.66 1.24
CA GLU A 749 25.61 -29.45 1.13
C GLU A 749 26.35 -29.58 2.47
N GLU A 750 26.65 -30.80 2.89
CA GLU A 750 27.27 -31.08 4.20
C GLU A 750 28.60 -30.35 4.39
N ARG A 751 29.41 -30.24 3.33
CA ARG A 751 30.74 -29.61 3.37
C ARG A 751 30.71 -28.13 3.79
N HIS A 752 29.57 -27.47 3.63
CA HIS A 752 29.37 -26.07 3.98
C HIS A 752 28.70 -25.90 5.36
N LEU A 753 28.25 -26.98 6.01
CA LEU A 753 27.68 -26.93 7.36
C LEU A 753 28.78 -27.00 8.42
N ILE A 754 29.11 -25.85 9.00
CA ILE A 754 30.08 -25.71 10.08
C ILE A 754 29.36 -25.88 11.41
N PHE A 755 29.67 -26.94 12.17
CA PHE A 755 29.12 -27.14 13.50
C PHE A 755 29.59 -26.04 14.45
N LEU A 756 28.64 -25.40 15.16
CA LEU A 756 28.93 -24.38 16.17
C LEU A 756 28.67 -24.90 17.59
N LYS A 757 27.48 -25.46 17.84
CA LYS A 757 27.05 -25.86 19.18
C LYS A 757 25.96 -26.92 19.14
N GLN A 758 25.98 -27.87 20.05
CA GLN A 758 24.83 -28.78 20.23
C GLN A 758 23.70 -28.07 20.99
N LEU A 759 22.49 -28.05 20.42
CA LEU A 759 21.31 -27.39 20.98
C LEU A 759 20.45 -28.33 21.82
N GLY A 760 20.31 -29.58 21.38
CA GLY A 760 19.51 -30.59 22.07
C GLY A 760 19.87 -32.01 21.65
N LYS A 761 19.57 -32.97 22.52
CA LYS A 761 19.68 -34.41 22.24
C LYS A 761 18.43 -35.09 22.76
N GLY A 762 17.65 -35.67 21.86
CA GLY A 762 16.48 -36.50 22.17
C GLY A 762 16.69 -37.93 21.69
N ASN A 763 15.67 -38.77 21.88
CA ASN A 763 15.75 -40.20 21.55
C ASN A 763 15.75 -40.48 20.04
N PHE A 764 15.20 -39.56 19.25
CA PHE A 764 15.16 -39.66 17.78
C PHE A 764 16.33 -38.95 17.09
N GLY A 765 17.23 -38.29 17.83
CA GLY A 765 18.35 -37.59 17.22
C GLY A 765 18.90 -36.41 18.03
N SER A 766 19.90 -35.76 17.46
CA SER A 766 20.47 -34.52 18.00
C SER A 766 20.13 -33.33 17.12
N VAL A 767 19.92 -32.18 17.75
CA VAL A 767 19.76 -30.89 17.09
C VAL A 767 21.02 -30.06 17.34
N GLU A 768 21.62 -29.57 16.28
CA GLU A 768 22.89 -28.83 16.29
C GLU A 768 22.68 -27.44 15.69
N MET A 769 23.31 -26.43 16.28
CA MET A 769 23.49 -25.11 15.72
C MET A 769 24.67 -25.21 14.77
N CYS A 770 24.41 -24.98 13.49
CA CYS A 770 25.44 -24.95 12.46
C CYS A 770 25.42 -23.59 11.77
N ARG A 771 26.56 -23.17 11.23
CA ARG A 771 26.62 -22.13 10.22
C ARG A 771 26.66 -22.80 8.86
N TYR A 772 25.67 -22.56 8.00
CA TYR A 772 25.81 -22.88 6.59
C TYR A 772 26.65 -21.79 5.95
N ASP A 773 27.86 -22.11 5.50
CA ASP A 773 28.83 -21.14 4.99
C ASP A 773 29.51 -21.66 3.70
N PRO A 774 28.78 -21.71 2.57
CA PRO A 774 29.34 -22.07 1.27
C PRO A 774 30.46 -21.13 0.78
N LEU A 775 30.54 -19.91 1.33
CA LEU A 775 31.54 -18.90 0.95
C LEU A 775 32.83 -18.98 1.79
N GLN A 776 32.80 -19.69 2.92
CA GLN A 776 33.90 -19.79 3.87
C GLN A 776 34.39 -18.45 4.42
N ASP A 777 33.54 -17.42 4.43
CA ASP A 777 33.89 -16.05 4.87
C ASP A 777 33.39 -15.74 6.29
N SER A 778 32.89 -16.75 6.99
CA SER A 778 32.29 -16.67 8.34
C SER A 778 30.98 -15.86 8.43
N THR A 779 30.38 -15.46 7.31
CA THR A 779 29.10 -14.72 7.28
C THR A 779 27.87 -15.59 7.05
N GLY A 780 28.08 -16.89 6.82
CA GLY A 780 27.04 -17.88 6.60
C GLY A 780 25.89 -17.87 7.63
N GLU A 781 24.71 -18.33 7.21
CA GLU A 781 23.53 -18.34 8.07
C GLU A 781 23.64 -19.38 9.19
N VAL A 782 23.20 -18.98 10.38
CA VAL A 782 23.02 -19.91 11.49
C VAL A 782 21.70 -20.67 11.33
N VAL A 783 21.80 -21.99 11.20
CA VAL A 783 20.68 -22.92 11.05
C VAL A 783 20.64 -23.95 12.18
N ALA A 784 19.47 -24.52 12.42
CA ALA A 784 19.29 -25.67 13.29
C ALA A 784 19.26 -26.96 12.45
N VAL A 785 20.15 -27.90 12.73
CA VAL A 785 20.30 -29.16 11.99
C VAL A 785 19.88 -30.32 12.87
N LYS A 786 18.78 -30.98 12.52
CA LYS A 786 18.31 -32.22 13.18
C LYS A 786 18.86 -33.43 12.43
N LYS A 787 19.52 -34.33 13.15
CA LYS A 787 20.10 -35.57 12.60
C LYS A 787 19.70 -36.79 13.42
N LEU A 788 19.35 -37.88 12.75
CA LEU A 788 19.11 -39.20 13.36
C LEU A 788 20.43 -39.78 13.89
N GLN A 789 20.42 -40.32 15.12
CA GLN A 789 21.59 -41.03 15.69
C GLN A 789 21.60 -42.53 15.35
N HIS A 790 20.43 -43.16 15.17
CA HIS A 790 20.28 -44.58 14.85
C HIS A 790 19.28 -44.76 13.70
N SER A 791 19.75 -45.27 12.56
CA SER A 791 18.95 -45.41 11.34
C SER A 791 18.46 -46.85 11.15
N THR A 792 17.35 -47.21 11.79
CA THR A 792 16.51 -48.30 11.26
C THR A 792 15.75 -47.78 10.04
N ALA A 793 15.33 -48.66 9.13
CA ALA A 793 14.51 -48.26 7.99
C ALA A 793 13.19 -47.60 8.43
N GLU A 794 12.69 -47.94 9.61
CA GLU A 794 11.48 -47.35 10.20
C GLU A 794 11.71 -45.95 10.74
N HIS A 795 12.79 -45.71 11.49
CA HIS A 795 13.14 -44.37 11.96
C HIS A 795 13.45 -43.40 10.81
N LEU A 796 14.04 -43.90 9.72
CA LEU A 796 14.23 -43.12 8.50
C LEU A 796 12.89 -42.71 7.88
N ARG A 797 11.93 -43.64 7.73
CA ARG A 797 10.59 -43.34 7.19
C ARG A 797 9.83 -42.33 8.06
N ASP A 798 9.94 -42.42 9.38
CA ASP A 798 9.29 -41.46 10.26
C ASP A 798 9.95 -40.09 10.21
N PHE A 799 11.27 -40.03 10.06
CA PHE A 799 11.98 -38.76 9.88
C PHE A 799 11.72 -38.12 8.51
N GLU A 800 11.64 -38.91 7.44
CA GLU A 800 11.18 -38.45 6.12
C GLU A 800 9.74 -37.90 6.20
N ARG A 801 8.87 -38.57 6.95
CA ARG A 801 7.51 -38.09 7.19
C ARG A 801 7.50 -36.78 7.97
N GLU A 802 8.34 -36.64 9.01
CA GLU A 802 8.50 -35.38 9.76
C GLU A 802 8.95 -34.25 8.82
N ILE A 803 9.92 -34.51 7.94
CA ILE A 803 10.40 -33.57 6.94
C ILE A 803 9.27 -33.13 6.00
N GLU A 804 8.51 -34.07 5.45
CA GLU A 804 7.41 -33.78 4.52
C GLU A 804 6.28 -32.99 5.20
N ILE A 805 5.96 -33.32 6.45
CA ILE A 805 5.02 -32.54 7.26
C ILE A 805 5.54 -31.11 7.39
N LEU A 806 6.75 -30.91 7.93
CA LEU A 806 7.28 -29.58 8.19
C LEU A 806 7.44 -28.74 6.90
N LYS A 807 7.83 -29.38 5.79
CA LYS A 807 7.96 -28.77 4.45
C LYS A 807 6.62 -28.24 3.94
N SER A 808 5.51 -28.88 4.30
CA SER A 808 4.15 -28.45 3.91
C SER A 808 3.56 -27.34 4.79
N LEU A 809 4.17 -27.04 5.93
CA LEU A 809 3.63 -26.13 6.95
C LEU A 809 4.18 -24.71 6.84
N GLN A 810 3.27 -23.76 7.08
CA GLN A 810 3.49 -22.39 6.68
C GLN A 810 2.69 -21.37 7.47
N HIS A 811 3.28 -20.90 8.57
CA HIS A 811 2.62 -20.03 9.53
C HIS A 811 3.64 -19.31 10.42
N GLU A 812 3.34 -18.06 10.83
CA GLU A 812 4.25 -17.24 11.65
C GLU A 812 4.58 -17.83 13.04
N ASN A 813 3.73 -18.72 13.55
CA ASN A 813 3.89 -19.41 14.83
C ASN A 813 4.29 -20.90 14.69
N ILE A 814 4.88 -21.29 13.56
CA ILE A 814 5.44 -22.64 13.31
C ILE A 814 6.88 -22.50 12.83
N VAL A 815 7.79 -23.34 13.33
CA VAL A 815 9.20 -23.38 12.91
C VAL A 815 9.31 -23.73 11.43
N LYS A 816 10.20 -23.07 10.69
CA LYS A 816 10.40 -23.37 9.27
C LYS A 816 11.38 -24.49 8.98
N TYR A 817 10.89 -25.37 8.09
CA TYR A 817 11.68 -26.10 7.12
C TYR A 817 12.50 -25.23 6.15
N LYS A 818 13.82 -25.39 6.16
CA LYS A 818 14.72 -24.74 5.21
C LYS A 818 15.14 -25.66 4.08
N GLY A 819 15.41 -26.92 4.41
CA GLY A 819 15.93 -27.88 3.45
C GLY A 819 16.35 -29.18 4.12
N VAL A 820 16.99 -30.03 3.33
CA VAL A 820 17.60 -31.28 3.76
C VAL A 820 19.05 -31.34 3.31
N CYS A 821 19.89 -32.03 4.07
CA CYS A 821 21.28 -32.29 3.71
C CYS A 821 21.52 -33.80 3.68
N TYR A 822 22.20 -34.28 2.63
CA TYR A 822 22.64 -35.66 2.50
C TYR A 822 24.16 -35.75 2.66
N SER A 823 24.63 -36.71 3.45
CA SER A 823 26.06 -37.04 3.49
C SER A 823 26.51 -37.81 2.25
N ALA A 824 27.82 -37.87 2.01
CA ALA A 824 28.44 -38.63 0.92
C ALA A 824 27.88 -40.06 0.87
N GLY A 825 27.26 -40.42 -0.25
CA GLY A 825 26.58 -41.71 -0.45
C GLY A 825 25.07 -41.74 -0.14
N ARG A 826 24.41 -40.60 0.10
CA ARG A 826 22.94 -40.46 0.36
C ARG A 826 22.39 -41.23 1.56
N ARG A 827 23.24 -41.73 2.47
CA ARG A 827 22.82 -42.60 3.59
C ARG A 827 22.45 -41.87 4.88
N ASN A 828 22.87 -40.61 5.06
CA ASN A 828 22.60 -39.84 6.26
C ASN A 828 21.83 -38.56 5.92
N LEU A 829 20.51 -38.61 6.12
CA LEU A 829 19.57 -37.49 5.93
C LEU A 829 19.58 -36.58 7.16
N ARG A 830 19.71 -35.26 6.95
CA ARG A 830 19.61 -34.22 7.98
C ARG A 830 18.52 -33.22 7.59
N LEU A 831 17.72 -32.81 8.56
CA LEU A 831 16.72 -31.76 8.40
C LEU A 831 17.31 -30.41 8.82
N ILE A 832 17.24 -29.42 7.93
CA ILE A 832 17.70 -28.05 8.16
C ILE A 832 16.48 -27.17 8.47
N MET A 833 16.53 -26.46 9.59
CA MET A 833 15.47 -25.58 10.10
C MET A 833 16.02 -24.22 10.49
N GLU A 834 15.13 -23.26 10.68
CA GLU A 834 15.49 -21.96 11.27
C GLU A 834 16.05 -22.11 12.68
N TYR A 835 17.13 -21.37 12.96
CA TYR A 835 17.69 -21.28 14.30
C TYR A 835 16.97 -20.19 15.09
N LEU A 836 16.46 -20.55 16.27
CA LEU A 836 15.77 -19.62 17.18
C LEU A 836 16.65 -19.34 18.40
N PRO A 837 17.17 -18.10 18.55
CA PRO A 837 18.32 -17.83 19.43
C PRO A 837 18.01 -17.91 20.92
N TYR A 838 16.74 -17.82 21.31
CA TYR A 838 16.32 -17.86 22.72
C TYR A 838 15.94 -19.28 23.20
N GLY A 839 16.02 -20.28 22.32
CA GLY A 839 15.81 -21.69 22.67
C GLY A 839 14.36 -22.01 23.05
N SER A 840 14.19 -23.05 23.86
CA SER A 840 12.86 -23.52 24.28
C SER A 840 12.19 -22.52 25.23
N LEU A 841 10.87 -22.38 25.11
CA LEU A 841 10.08 -21.52 25.97
C LEU A 841 10.14 -21.99 27.43
N ARG A 842 10.24 -23.31 27.66
CA ARG A 842 10.49 -23.89 28.98
C ARG A 842 11.75 -23.30 29.63
N ASP A 843 12.89 -23.37 28.96
CA ASP A 843 14.16 -22.89 29.51
C ASP A 843 14.17 -21.35 29.62
N TYR A 844 13.55 -20.68 28.65
CA TYR A 844 13.43 -19.23 28.64
C TYR A 844 12.59 -18.70 29.81
N LEU A 845 11.45 -19.35 30.12
CA LEU A 845 10.60 -18.99 31.27
C LEU A 845 11.34 -19.20 32.60
N ILE A 846 12.04 -20.33 32.76
CA ILE A 846 12.82 -20.63 33.97
C ILE A 846 13.91 -19.57 34.19
N LYS A 847 14.60 -19.16 33.12
CA LYS A 847 15.72 -18.21 33.20
C LYS A 847 15.27 -16.76 33.39
N HIS A 848 14.08 -16.39 32.94
CA HIS A 848 13.62 -15.01 32.87
C HIS A 848 12.33 -14.74 33.65
N LYS A 849 12.06 -15.52 34.71
CA LYS A 849 10.83 -15.45 35.52
C LYS A 849 10.40 -14.03 35.89
N ASP A 850 11.34 -13.16 36.26
CA ASP A 850 11.07 -11.77 36.68
C ASP A 850 10.69 -10.82 35.53
N ARG A 851 10.89 -11.23 34.27
CA ARG A 851 10.58 -10.42 33.07
C ARG A 851 9.21 -10.71 32.48
N PHE A 852 8.39 -11.52 33.16
CA PHE A 852 7.12 -12.01 32.65
C PHE A 852 5.96 -11.60 33.56
N ASP A 853 5.10 -10.74 33.02
CA ASP A 853 3.78 -10.47 33.56
C ASP A 853 2.72 -11.39 32.93
N SER A 854 1.51 -11.36 33.48
CA SER A 854 0.38 -12.16 32.97
C SER A 854 0.07 -11.83 31.51
N LYS A 855 0.23 -10.58 31.09
CA LYS A 855 -0.05 -10.12 29.71
C LYS A 855 0.87 -10.78 28.70
N LYS A 856 2.16 -10.89 29.01
CA LYS A 856 3.16 -11.53 28.14
C LYS A 856 2.95 -13.03 28.05
N LEU A 857 2.58 -13.70 29.15
CA LEU A 857 2.23 -15.12 29.15
C LEU A 857 0.98 -15.40 28.28
N LEU A 858 -0.04 -14.54 28.36
CA LEU A 858 -1.24 -14.64 27.53
C LEU A 858 -0.96 -14.34 26.06
N HIS A 859 -0.04 -13.43 25.78
CA HIS A 859 0.41 -13.17 24.42
C HIS A 859 1.05 -14.42 23.80
N TYR A 860 1.91 -15.12 24.54
CA TYR A 860 2.48 -16.40 24.10
C TYR A 860 1.41 -17.48 23.93
N ALA A 861 0.46 -17.58 24.87
CA ALA A 861 -0.67 -18.50 24.75
C ALA A 861 -1.50 -18.26 23.46
N SER A 862 -1.76 -16.99 23.13
CA SER A 862 -2.47 -16.59 21.90
C SER A 862 -1.71 -17.01 20.64
N GLN A 863 -0.39 -16.83 20.61
CA GLN A 863 0.47 -17.23 19.50
C GLN A 863 0.49 -18.75 19.30
N ILE A 864 0.62 -19.52 20.39
CA ILE A 864 0.56 -20.99 20.35
C ILE A 864 -0.82 -21.45 19.86
N CYS A 865 -1.90 -20.83 20.33
CA CYS A 865 -3.27 -21.12 19.89
C CYS A 865 -3.45 -20.89 18.38
N LYS A 866 -2.93 -19.78 17.82
CA LYS A 866 -2.97 -19.51 16.37
C LYS A 866 -2.23 -20.58 15.57
N GLY A 867 -1.05 -21.01 16.03
CA GLY A 867 -0.30 -22.08 15.40
C GLY A 867 -1.05 -23.42 15.41
N MET A 868 -1.71 -23.76 16.53
CA MET A 868 -2.50 -25.00 16.64
C MET A 868 -3.81 -24.97 15.83
N ASP A 869 -4.48 -23.81 15.72
CA ASP A 869 -5.64 -23.66 14.82
C ASP A 869 -5.22 -23.88 13.37
N TYR A 870 -4.07 -23.32 12.96
CA TYR A 870 -3.50 -23.57 11.64
C TYR A 870 -3.26 -25.07 11.38
N LEU A 871 -2.60 -25.78 12.31
CA LEU A 871 -2.39 -27.24 12.20
C LEU A 871 -3.71 -28.00 12.07
N GLY A 872 -4.71 -27.64 12.87
CA GLY A 872 -6.07 -28.22 12.79
C GLY A 872 -6.72 -28.01 11.42
N THR A 873 -6.62 -26.80 10.84
CA THR A 873 -7.15 -26.54 9.49
C THR A 873 -6.45 -27.33 8.39
N LYS A 874 -5.18 -27.68 8.61
CA LYS A 874 -4.37 -28.54 7.72
C LYS A 874 -4.53 -30.02 8.02
N ARG A 875 -5.41 -30.40 8.96
CA ARG A 875 -5.67 -31.79 9.39
C ARG A 875 -4.42 -32.48 9.96
N TYR A 876 -3.54 -31.76 10.62
CA TYR A 876 -2.43 -32.33 11.39
C TYR A 876 -2.74 -32.35 12.88
N ILE A 877 -2.37 -33.45 13.56
CA ILE A 877 -2.39 -33.56 15.02
C ILE A 877 -0.95 -33.61 15.50
N HIS A 878 -0.55 -32.64 16.32
CA HIS A 878 0.82 -32.47 16.80
C HIS A 878 1.26 -33.62 17.71
N ARG A 879 0.38 -34.06 18.63
CA ARG A 879 0.61 -35.15 19.60
C ARG A 879 1.73 -34.94 20.62
N ASP A 880 2.53 -33.87 20.51
CA ASP A 880 3.51 -33.51 21.55
C ASP A 880 3.59 -32.00 21.82
N LEU A 881 2.43 -31.37 22.05
CA LEU A 881 2.39 -29.94 22.37
C LEU A 881 2.76 -29.71 23.85
N ALA A 882 3.92 -29.11 24.10
CA ALA A 882 4.46 -28.79 25.44
C ALA A 882 5.41 -27.58 25.36
N THR A 883 5.64 -26.84 26.46
CA THR A 883 6.53 -25.64 26.42
C THR A 883 7.98 -25.94 26.04
N ARG A 884 8.43 -27.20 26.18
CA ARG A 884 9.75 -27.67 25.67
C ARG A 884 9.84 -27.71 24.14
N ASN A 885 8.70 -27.84 23.46
CA ASN A 885 8.59 -27.89 22.01
C ASN A 885 8.10 -26.56 21.41
N ILE A 886 7.92 -25.53 22.25
CA ILE A 886 7.72 -24.15 21.81
C ILE A 886 9.07 -23.45 21.85
N LEU A 887 9.45 -22.77 20.77
CA LEU A 887 10.71 -22.06 20.63
C LEU A 887 10.48 -20.54 20.62
N VAL A 888 11.41 -19.78 21.22
CA VAL A 888 11.32 -18.33 21.33
C VAL A 888 12.16 -17.66 20.23
N GLU A 889 11.50 -16.90 19.36
CA GLU A 889 12.15 -16.16 18.27
C GLU A 889 12.62 -14.79 18.74
N SER A 890 11.78 -14.10 19.50
CA SER A 890 12.07 -12.80 20.11
C SER A 890 11.27 -12.64 21.39
N GLU A 891 11.52 -11.57 22.15
CA GLU A 891 10.79 -11.31 23.40
C GLU A 891 9.27 -11.20 23.23
N MET A 892 8.77 -11.00 22.01
CA MET A 892 7.35 -10.88 21.71
C MET A 892 6.83 -11.98 20.77
N ARG A 893 7.61 -13.02 20.47
CA ARG A 893 7.23 -14.01 19.45
C ARG A 893 7.73 -15.43 19.75
N VAL A 894 6.80 -16.39 19.71
CA VAL A 894 7.06 -17.84 19.86
C VAL A 894 6.55 -18.65 18.66
N LYS A 895 7.20 -19.79 18.41
CA LYS A 895 6.89 -20.74 17.33
C LYS A 895 6.79 -22.18 17.85
N ILE A 896 5.86 -22.96 17.31
CA ILE A 896 5.70 -24.40 17.60
C ILE A 896 6.71 -25.19 16.77
N GLY A 897 7.45 -26.09 17.41
CA GLY A 897 8.41 -26.99 16.78
C GLY A 897 8.25 -28.45 17.24
N ASP A 898 9.15 -29.30 16.74
CA ASP A 898 9.22 -30.75 16.97
C ASP A 898 7.99 -31.55 16.49
N PHE A 899 8.03 -31.95 15.21
CA PHE A 899 6.92 -32.62 14.52
C PHE A 899 7.09 -34.14 14.46
N GLY A 900 8.05 -34.72 15.20
CA GLY A 900 8.38 -36.15 15.14
C GLY A 900 7.22 -37.09 15.48
N LEU A 901 6.27 -36.66 16.31
CA LEU A 901 5.05 -37.43 16.63
C LEU A 901 3.81 -37.03 15.82
N THR A 902 3.92 -35.99 14.98
CA THR A 902 2.77 -35.42 14.25
C THR A 902 2.22 -36.42 13.23
N LYS A 903 0.89 -36.49 13.12
CA LYS A 903 0.20 -37.37 12.15
C LYS A 903 -0.90 -36.62 11.42
N VAL A 904 -1.13 -37.01 10.16
CA VAL A 904 -2.25 -36.52 9.34
C VAL A 904 -3.54 -37.23 9.76
N LEU A 905 -4.62 -36.48 9.93
CA LEU A 905 -5.97 -37.01 10.11
C LEU A 905 -6.50 -37.57 8.78
N PRO A 906 -6.93 -38.85 8.74
CA PRO A 906 -7.61 -39.41 7.57
C PRO A 906 -8.83 -38.58 7.15
N GLN A 907 -9.14 -38.57 5.85
CA GLN A 907 -10.17 -37.69 5.27
C GLN A 907 -11.58 -38.07 5.75
N ASP A 908 -11.77 -39.32 6.13
CA ASP A 908 -13.01 -39.95 6.60
C ASP A 908 -13.12 -40.02 8.13
N LYS A 909 -12.12 -39.54 8.88
CA LYS A 909 -12.07 -39.68 10.35
C LYS A 909 -11.65 -38.41 11.04
N ASP A 910 -12.28 -38.13 12.19
CA ASP A 910 -11.94 -37.00 13.04
C ASP A 910 -10.84 -37.33 14.08
N TYR A 911 -10.30 -38.55 14.03
CA TYR A 911 -9.22 -39.00 14.89
C TYR A 911 -8.23 -39.93 14.16
N TYR A 912 -7.01 -39.96 14.68
CA TYR A 912 -5.93 -40.88 14.31
C TYR A 912 -5.71 -41.88 15.46
N THR A 913 -5.58 -43.17 15.15
CA THR A 913 -5.26 -44.20 16.15
C THR A 913 -3.81 -44.63 16.03
N VAL A 914 -3.04 -44.48 17.09
CA VAL A 914 -1.66 -44.97 17.17
C VAL A 914 -1.69 -46.49 17.38
N ARG A 915 -0.97 -47.23 16.55
CA ARG A 915 -0.87 -48.70 16.63
C ARG A 915 0.51 -49.19 17.06
N GLU A 916 1.52 -48.33 16.99
CA GLU A 916 2.92 -48.66 17.25
C GLU A 916 3.31 -48.27 18.69
N PRO A 917 4.00 -49.14 19.43
CA PRO A 917 4.52 -48.82 20.76
C PRO A 917 5.70 -47.84 20.64
N GLY A 918 5.63 -46.73 21.37
CA GLY A 918 6.71 -45.73 21.43
C GLY A 918 6.63 -44.88 22.69
N GLU A 919 7.75 -44.26 23.06
CA GLU A 919 7.77 -43.34 24.19
C GLU A 919 6.85 -42.15 23.94
N SER A 920 5.89 -41.98 24.84
CA SER A 920 4.81 -41.02 24.68
C SER A 920 4.77 -40.05 25.87
N PRO A 921 4.53 -38.75 25.65
CA PRO A 921 4.43 -37.74 26.71
C PRO A 921 3.10 -37.86 27.47
N ILE A 922 2.92 -38.98 28.18
CA ILE A 922 1.64 -39.40 28.78
C ILE A 922 1.00 -38.35 29.70
N PHE A 923 1.80 -37.49 30.36
CA PHE A 923 1.29 -36.45 31.25
C PHE A 923 0.68 -35.24 30.52
N TRP A 924 0.85 -35.13 29.20
CA TRP A 924 0.22 -34.12 28.34
C TRP A 924 -0.94 -34.69 27.52
N TYR A 925 -1.21 -35.99 27.61
CA TYR A 925 -2.24 -36.66 26.81
C TYR A 925 -3.63 -36.51 27.39
N ALA A 926 -4.61 -36.43 26.49
CA ALA A 926 -6.02 -36.47 26.82
C ALA A 926 -6.43 -37.87 27.32
N PRO A 927 -7.51 -37.99 28.12
CA PRO A 927 -7.98 -39.29 28.61
C PRO A 927 -8.21 -40.30 27.50
N GLU A 928 -8.84 -39.91 26.38
CA GLU A 928 -9.11 -40.76 25.22
C GLU A 928 -7.83 -41.21 24.50
N SER A 929 -6.77 -40.39 24.54
CA SER A 929 -5.47 -40.74 23.97
C SER A 929 -4.74 -41.77 24.83
N LEU A 930 -4.93 -41.72 26.15
CA LEU A 930 -4.39 -42.72 27.07
C LEU A 930 -5.16 -44.05 27.02
N THR A 931 -6.49 -44.01 26.91
CA THR A 931 -7.34 -45.22 26.98
C THR A 931 -7.51 -45.92 25.63
N GLU A 932 -7.66 -45.15 24.55
CA GLU A 932 -8.03 -45.67 23.22
C GLU A 932 -6.96 -45.44 22.16
N SER A 933 -5.83 -44.83 22.54
CA SER A 933 -4.78 -44.40 21.60
C SER A 933 -5.32 -43.53 20.46
N LYS A 934 -6.45 -42.83 20.69
CA LYS A 934 -7.09 -41.92 19.75
C LYS A 934 -6.58 -40.51 19.98
N PHE A 935 -6.08 -39.92 18.90
CA PHE A 935 -5.59 -38.55 18.86
C PHE A 935 -6.46 -37.76 17.89
N SER A 936 -6.86 -36.56 18.26
CA SER A 936 -7.72 -35.69 17.47
C SER A 936 -7.31 -34.23 17.72
N VAL A 937 -7.97 -33.29 17.04
CA VAL A 937 -7.79 -31.88 17.39
C VAL A 937 -8.20 -31.61 18.85
N ALA A 938 -9.19 -32.34 19.38
CA ALA A 938 -9.60 -32.23 20.78
C ALA A 938 -8.52 -32.74 21.76
N SER A 939 -7.73 -33.74 21.39
CA SER A 939 -6.63 -34.18 22.25
C SER A 939 -5.45 -33.19 22.25
N ASP A 940 -5.18 -32.53 21.13
CA ASP A 940 -4.18 -31.45 21.08
C ASP A 940 -4.61 -30.21 21.88
N VAL A 941 -5.91 -29.94 21.90
CA VAL A 941 -6.52 -28.92 22.78
C VAL A 941 -6.29 -29.25 24.26
N TRP A 942 -6.39 -30.52 24.65
CA TRP A 942 -6.05 -30.93 26.01
C TRP A 942 -4.59 -30.64 26.33
N SER A 943 -3.67 -31.01 25.44
CA SER A 943 -2.24 -30.70 25.60
C SER A 943 -1.98 -29.19 25.66
N PHE A 944 -2.73 -28.37 24.93
CA PHE A 944 -2.68 -26.90 25.05
C PHE A 944 -3.10 -26.42 26.44
N GLY A 945 -4.11 -27.04 27.07
CA GLY A 945 -4.47 -26.77 28.47
C GLY A 945 -3.32 -27.06 29.44
N VAL A 946 -2.56 -28.13 29.21
CA VAL A 946 -1.35 -28.42 29.98
C VAL A 946 -0.25 -27.39 29.73
N VAL A 947 -0.09 -26.91 28.49
CA VAL A 947 0.83 -25.80 28.17
C VAL A 947 0.44 -24.51 28.90
N LEU A 948 -0.84 -24.17 29.01
CA LEU A 948 -1.27 -23.02 29.81
C LEU A 948 -0.83 -23.16 31.27
N TYR A 949 -0.97 -24.35 31.85
CA TYR A 949 -0.46 -24.62 33.18
C TYR A 949 1.06 -24.44 33.27
N GLU A 950 1.82 -24.92 32.29
CA GLU A 950 3.28 -24.73 32.21
C GLU A 950 3.68 -23.24 32.05
N LEU A 951 2.88 -22.42 31.34
CA LEU A 951 3.14 -20.98 31.22
C LEU A 951 2.96 -20.25 32.55
N PHE A 952 1.84 -20.50 33.24
CA PHE A 952 1.50 -19.79 34.49
C PHE A 952 2.24 -20.31 35.72
N THR A 953 2.87 -21.47 35.62
CA THR A 953 3.88 -21.94 36.59
C THR A 953 5.31 -21.54 36.21
N TYR A 954 5.50 -20.79 35.12
CA TYR A 954 6.80 -20.42 34.58
C TYR A 954 7.71 -21.64 34.29
N SER A 955 7.06 -22.78 33.98
CA SER A 955 7.70 -24.08 33.74
C SER A 955 8.61 -24.54 34.89
N ASP A 956 8.27 -24.16 36.12
CA ASP A 956 9.01 -24.54 37.32
C ASP A 956 9.04 -26.06 37.49
N LYS A 957 10.24 -26.60 37.72
CA LYS A 957 10.48 -28.05 37.80
C LYS A 957 9.71 -28.69 38.95
N ASN A 958 9.52 -27.97 40.05
CA ASN A 958 8.87 -28.47 41.27
C ASN A 958 7.36 -28.66 41.13
N CYS A 959 6.76 -28.00 40.14
CA CYS A 959 5.34 -28.15 39.81
C CYS A 959 5.12 -28.56 38.35
N SER A 960 6.10 -29.21 37.72
CA SER A 960 5.92 -29.77 36.38
C SER A 960 4.80 -30.83 36.36
N PRO A 961 4.06 -31.00 35.25
CA PRO A 961 2.95 -31.95 35.19
C PRO A 961 3.30 -33.37 35.69
N PRO A 962 4.46 -33.97 35.32
CA PRO A 962 4.86 -35.27 35.86
C PRO A 962 5.00 -35.26 37.39
N VAL A 963 5.64 -34.25 37.97
CA VAL A 963 5.87 -34.16 39.43
C VAL A 963 4.54 -34.07 40.18
N VAL A 964 3.61 -33.25 39.70
CA VAL A 964 2.30 -33.06 40.33
C VAL A 964 1.48 -34.36 40.30
N PHE A 965 1.41 -35.01 39.14
CA PHE A 965 0.67 -36.28 39.02
C PHE A 965 1.33 -37.40 39.84
N MET A 966 2.66 -37.50 39.84
CA MET A 966 3.38 -38.52 40.62
C MET A 966 3.20 -38.32 42.13
N ASN A 967 3.28 -37.08 42.62
CA ASN A 967 3.01 -36.77 44.03
C ASN A 967 1.59 -37.16 44.45
N LYS A 968 0.61 -37.03 43.54
CA LYS A 968 -0.77 -37.42 43.81
C LYS A 968 -0.99 -38.94 43.80
N MET A 969 -0.22 -39.69 43.01
CA MET A 969 -0.30 -41.15 42.92
C MET A 969 0.36 -41.87 44.11
N GLY A 970 1.34 -41.23 44.78
CA GLY A 970 2.09 -41.80 45.89
C GLY A 970 3.29 -42.67 45.45
N ASN A 971 4.25 -42.88 46.35
CA ASN A 971 5.58 -43.45 46.04
C ASN A 971 5.61 -44.96 45.72
N GLU A 972 4.50 -45.70 45.84
CA GLU A 972 4.52 -47.17 45.78
C GLU A 972 4.31 -47.78 44.38
N LYS A 973 4.27 -47.00 43.29
CA LYS A 973 3.80 -47.50 41.99
C LYS A 973 4.74 -47.16 40.83
N GLN A 974 5.70 -48.06 40.58
CA GLN A 974 6.69 -47.94 39.48
C GLN A 974 6.41 -48.96 38.36
N GLY A 975 6.45 -48.50 37.10
CA GLY A 975 6.21 -49.30 35.89
C GLY A 975 4.82 -49.10 35.27
N GLN A 976 4.48 -49.84 34.20
CA GLN A 976 3.27 -49.75 33.32
C GLN A 976 1.91 -49.37 33.97
N MET A 977 1.79 -49.46 35.29
CA MET A 977 0.68 -48.96 36.09
C MET A 977 0.56 -47.42 36.17
N ILE A 978 1.58 -46.62 35.79
CA ILE A 978 1.49 -45.14 35.82
C ILE A 978 0.36 -44.63 34.91
N VAL A 979 0.23 -45.19 33.70
CA VAL A 979 -0.84 -44.81 32.77
C VAL A 979 -2.21 -45.18 33.35
N TYR A 980 -2.33 -46.35 33.99
CA TYR A 980 -3.55 -46.78 34.67
C TYR A 980 -3.94 -45.81 35.79
N HIS A 981 -3.00 -45.43 36.65
CA HIS A 981 -3.26 -44.46 37.73
C HIS A 981 -3.55 -43.06 37.21
N LEU A 982 -2.92 -42.65 36.10
CA LEU A 982 -3.23 -41.38 35.45
C LEU A 982 -4.65 -41.38 34.91
N ILE A 983 -5.06 -42.45 34.23
CA ILE A 983 -6.44 -42.63 33.74
C ILE A 983 -7.42 -42.61 34.91
N ASP A 984 -7.14 -43.32 36.00
CA ASP A 984 -7.99 -43.37 37.18
C ASP A 984 -8.17 -41.97 37.82
N LEU A 985 -7.08 -41.24 38.04
CA LEU A 985 -7.13 -39.85 38.53
C LEU A 985 -7.97 -38.96 37.60
N LEU A 986 -7.73 -39.02 36.29
CA LEU A 986 -8.43 -38.20 35.31
C LEU A 986 -9.93 -38.56 35.21
N ARG A 987 -10.29 -39.84 35.31
CA ARG A 987 -11.67 -40.35 35.35
C ARG A 987 -12.39 -39.91 36.62
N ASN A 988 -11.70 -39.90 37.76
CA ASN A 988 -12.20 -39.39 39.04
C ASN A 988 -12.22 -37.84 39.11
N GLY A 989 -12.02 -37.16 37.99
CA GLY A 989 -12.14 -35.70 37.87
C GLY A 989 -10.93 -34.91 38.36
N TYR A 990 -9.83 -35.55 38.77
CA TYR A 990 -8.62 -34.86 39.18
C TYR A 990 -8.01 -34.09 37.99
N ARG A 991 -7.57 -32.85 38.23
CA ARG A 991 -6.91 -31.97 37.27
C ARG A 991 -5.71 -31.29 37.95
N LEU A 992 -4.79 -30.74 37.15
CA LEU A 992 -3.65 -29.98 37.67
C LEU A 992 -4.15 -28.80 38.54
N PRO A 993 -3.50 -28.50 39.67
CA PRO A 993 -3.92 -27.44 40.59
C PRO A 993 -3.81 -26.06 39.93
N ALA A 994 -4.59 -25.09 40.39
CA ALA A 994 -4.48 -23.72 39.90
C ALA A 994 -3.12 -23.10 40.33
N PRO A 995 -2.36 -22.47 39.43
CA PRO A 995 -1.13 -21.75 39.81
C PRO A 995 -1.43 -20.49 40.62
N ASP A 996 -0.63 -20.18 41.64
CA ASP A 996 -0.90 -19.11 42.63
C ASP A 996 -1.04 -17.69 42.04
N LYS A 997 -0.42 -17.42 40.88
CA LYS A 997 -0.46 -16.11 40.18
C LYS A 997 -1.35 -16.10 38.94
N CYS A 998 -2.18 -17.12 38.76
CA CYS A 998 -3.01 -17.28 37.58
C CYS A 998 -4.32 -16.47 37.71
N PRO A 999 -4.67 -15.60 36.72
CA PRO A 999 -5.93 -14.84 36.74
C PRO A 999 -7.15 -15.76 36.84
N THR A 1000 -8.19 -15.35 37.58
CA THR A 1000 -9.38 -16.17 37.88
C THR A 1000 -10.05 -16.72 36.63
N GLN A 1001 -10.06 -15.95 35.53
CA GLN A 1001 -10.59 -16.37 34.23
C GLN A 1001 -9.78 -17.53 33.63
N VAL A 1002 -8.45 -17.50 33.75
CA VAL A 1002 -7.56 -18.57 33.26
C VAL A 1002 -7.65 -19.81 34.16
N CYS A 1003 -7.77 -19.63 35.49
CA CYS A 1003 -8.06 -20.72 36.43
C CYS A 1003 -9.39 -21.42 36.11
N TYR A 1004 -10.42 -20.66 35.71
CA TYR A 1004 -11.70 -21.22 35.29
C TYR A 1004 -11.57 -22.10 34.03
N PHE A 1005 -10.70 -21.73 33.08
CA PHE A 1005 -10.39 -22.55 31.91
C PHE A 1005 -9.64 -23.83 32.27
N LEU A 1006 -8.67 -23.78 33.18
CA LEU A 1006 -7.92 -24.95 33.65
C LEU A 1006 -8.79 -25.98 34.38
N HIS A 1007 -9.81 -25.54 35.13
CA HIS A 1007 -10.57 -26.41 36.05
C HIS A 1007 -11.97 -26.82 35.58
N HIS A 1008 -12.72 -25.97 34.86
CA HIS A 1008 -14.17 -26.17 34.71
C HIS A 1008 -14.69 -26.45 33.29
N LYS A 1009 -14.00 -26.06 32.20
CA LYS A 1009 -14.61 -26.08 30.85
C LYS A 1009 -13.67 -26.32 29.66
N LEU A 1010 -12.52 -26.97 29.85
CA LEU A 1010 -11.58 -27.19 28.74
C LEU A 1010 -12.20 -28.01 27.58
N LEU A 1011 -13.11 -28.95 27.86
CA LEU A 1011 -13.72 -29.78 26.82
C LEU A 1011 -14.93 -29.12 26.11
N ILE A 1012 -15.79 -28.40 26.81
CA ILE A 1012 -17.09 -27.94 26.26
C ILE A 1012 -16.94 -26.68 25.40
N VAL A 1013 -16.01 -25.79 25.74
CA VAL A 1013 -15.79 -24.55 24.96
C VAL A 1013 -14.96 -24.85 23.71
N LEU A 1014 -13.95 -25.72 23.81
CA LEU A 1014 -13.06 -26.00 22.68
C LEU A 1014 -13.63 -27.02 21.67
N VAL A 1015 -14.44 -28.01 22.11
CA VAL A 1015 -15.16 -28.90 21.17
C VAL A 1015 -16.25 -28.14 20.41
N LYS A 1016 -16.90 -27.14 21.02
CA LYS A 1016 -17.83 -26.25 20.29
C LYS A 1016 -17.10 -25.31 19.30
N CYS A 1017 -15.89 -24.87 19.62
CA CYS A 1017 -15.09 -23.99 18.76
C CYS A 1017 -14.54 -24.65 17.49
N LEU A 1018 -14.48 -25.99 17.44
CA LEU A 1018 -13.94 -26.72 16.27
C LEU A 1018 -15.02 -27.32 15.37
N VAL A 1019 -16.25 -27.47 15.85
CA VAL A 1019 -17.29 -28.20 15.10
C VAL A 1019 -18.45 -27.30 14.63
N VAL A 1020 -18.69 -26.10 15.17
CA VAL A 1020 -19.87 -25.29 14.77
C VAL A 1020 -19.59 -23.78 14.66
N GLN A 1021 -19.74 -23.26 13.43
CA GLN A 1021 -19.88 -21.86 12.98
C GLN A 1021 -18.76 -20.83 13.28
N ARG A 1022 -18.35 -20.12 12.20
CA ARG A 1022 -17.37 -19.01 12.12
C ARG A 1022 -17.54 -17.89 13.17
N GLN A 1023 -18.74 -17.71 13.72
CA GLN A 1023 -19.07 -16.57 14.60
C GLN A 1023 -18.51 -16.70 16.03
N GLN A 1024 -18.27 -17.92 16.55
CA GLN A 1024 -17.77 -18.10 17.93
C GLN A 1024 -16.23 -18.21 18.03
N ARG A 1025 -15.52 -18.37 16.90
CA ARG A 1025 -14.04 -18.29 16.82
C ARG A 1025 -13.47 -16.96 17.29
N TYR A 1026 -14.26 -15.89 17.14
CA TYR A 1026 -13.89 -14.58 17.65
C TYR A 1026 -13.78 -14.61 19.18
N ASN A 1027 -14.75 -15.14 19.92
CA ASN A 1027 -14.81 -15.00 21.38
C ASN A 1027 -13.60 -15.51 22.19
N LEU A 1028 -12.86 -16.53 21.74
CA LEU A 1028 -11.66 -17.02 22.44
C LEU A 1028 -10.40 -16.19 22.10
N LEU A 1029 -10.22 -15.83 20.82
CA LEU A 1029 -9.17 -14.90 20.39
C LEU A 1029 -9.39 -13.51 20.99
N MET A 1030 -10.67 -13.12 21.13
CA MET A 1030 -11.09 -11.90 21.81
C MET A 1030 -10.82 -12.05 23.31
N MET A 1031 -11.10 -13.18 23.98
CA MET A 1031 -10.73 -13.37 25.40
C MET A 1031 -9.23 -13.31 25.67
N PHE A 1032 -8.36 -13.92 24.86
CA PHE A 1032 -6.90 -13.81 25.05
C PHE A 1032 -6.37 -12.40 24.77
N ASN A 1033 -6.93 -11.72 23.76
CA ASN A 1033 -6.63 -10.31 23.52
C ASN A 1033 -7.21 -9.40 24.64
N ASN A 1034 -8.33 -9.76 25.26
CA ASN A 1034 -8.97 -9.03 26.36
C ASN A 1034 -8.16 -9.14 27.67
N VAL A 1035 -7.65 -10.32 28.00
CA VAL A 1035 -6.87 -10.51 29.24
C VAL A 1035 -5.41 -10.03 29.08
N SER A 1036 -4.87 -9.94 27.86
CA SER A 1036 -3.62 -9.19 27.60
C SER A 1036 -3.81 -7.66 27.64
N LEU A 1037 -5.05 -7.15 27.58
CA LEU A 1037 -5.36 -5.71 27.55
C LEU A 1037 -5.85 -5.14 28.90
N THR A 1038 -6.24 -5.97 29.87
CA THR A 1038 -6.35 -5.60 31.31
C THR A 1038 -5.02 -5.76 31.99
#